data_AF-A0A4Q1D6E9-F1
#
_entry.id   AF-A0A4Q1D6E9-F1
#
_cell.length_a   1.000
_cell.length_b   1.000
_cell.length_c   1.000
_cell.angle_alpha   90.00
_cell.angle_beta   90.00
_cell.angle_gamma   90.00
#
_symmetry.space_group_name_H-M   'P 1'
#
loop_
_entity.id
_entity.type
_entity.pdbx_description
1 polymer ?
#
loop_
_entity_poly.entity_id
_entity_poly.type
_entity_poly.pdbx_seq_one_letter_code
_entity_poly.pdbx_strand_id
1 'polypeptide(L)'
;MKKWIVLLGLSCLTLAGRAQGNNYVQNYTKFPGLALTPPMGWNSWNKFACNVTEDMIRQMADAMVASGMKEAGYTYVNIDDCWHGERDSLGFIHPDPQRFPSGMKALADYVHALGLKLGIYSDAGSQTCGGRPGSRGYEFQDALTYASWGIDYLKYDWCNTEGLKAEGAYKTITAALRKAGRPMVLSICEWGTDVPWTWGQQVGHLWRTTGDIFNCFDCIEDHGTWKSWGVMQILDKQEGLRKYAGPGHWNDPDMLEIGNGRLTPAEDRAHFSMWAMLSAPLMAGNDLRSMAPETKEVLTNKHVIAVNQDSLGVQGFRHTVKDSIETWYKPLHNGEWAICFLNRSTLAVVVHHNWKTVVKDEIFNYELNTEDNTYRLVNLWTGKEQGTTTGMLKYVLPPHDVLMLRAFPPAGIAGRQNAAAPRVKDNELPADRQATTETVKLYQHLKTLPGKGFLVGHQDALAYGVNWKYVKGRSDVKELAGDYPALYGWELGNLELGAAVNLDSVPFDKMRNYIREGYSRGGVITISWHGNNPVTGKSAWDVTPGTVAAILPGGASHGVFVQQLDKVAAYLESLTAKEGRPIPVIFRPFHELTGSWFWWGAKSCTAAEFKTLFRFTVDYLRNKKGLHHLLISYNTGTEFTGRNEFLERYPGDDYADILSFDTYQHNDNTSPDTAFAKSLSAHMTIVEQLALEKNKIPAIGEMGFNKIPYDKWFTEIVAGALKGRRLAYLLFWRNAGFKPHDQTTEYYVPYKGHKAAADFNAFYRLPETLFEKEAAKLNLYK
;
A
#
# COMPACT_ATOMS: atom_id res chain seq x y z
N MET A 1 -64.77 -26.60 60.72
CA MET A 1 -64.19 -25.23 60.71
C MET A 1 -62.94 -25.22 59.82
N LYS A 2 -62.98 -24.44 58.73
CA LYS A 2 -61.86 -23.74 58.06
C LYS A 2 -60.51 -24.47 57.84
N LYS A 3 -60.20 -24.83 56.59
CA LYS A 3 -59.34 -24.05 55.66
C LYS A 3 -59.02 -24.87 54.39
N TRP A 4 -59.16 -24.20 53.25
CA TRP A 4 -58.77 -24.65 51.92
C TRP A 4 -57.24 -24.58 51.76
N ILE A 5 -56.63 -25.62 51.18
CA ILE A 5 -55.27 -25.57 50.61
C ILE A 5 -55.37 -26.11 49.18
N VAL A 6 -55.01 -25.27 48.23
CA VAL A 6 -54.93 -25.54 46.78
C VAL A 6 -53.65 -26.33 46.50
N LEU A 7 -53.79 -27.52 45.91
CA LEU A 7 -52.69 -28.26 45.29
C LEU A 7 -52.62 -27.87 43.80
N LEU A 8 -51.53 -27.23 43.40
CA LEU A 8 -51.13 -27.05 42.00
C LEU A 8 -49.86 -27.87 41.78
N GLY A 9 -50.00 -28.98 41.06
CA GLY A 9 -48.87 -29.77 40.56
C GLY A 9 -48.15 -29.00 39.47
N LEU A 10 -46.86 -28.69 39.70
CA LEU A 10 -45.96 -28.21 38.67
C LEU A 10 -45.57 -29.38 37.76
N SER A 11 -46.09 -29.35 36.54
CA SER A 11 -45.63 -30.14 35.41
C SER A 11 -44.20 -29.76 35.02
N CYS A 12 -43.34 -30.77 34.85
CA CYS A 12 -41.98 -30.68 34.31
C CYS A 12 -41.92 -29.86 33.02
N LEU A 13 -41.26 -28.69 33.07
CA LEU A 13 -40.65 -28.06 31.91
C LEU A 13 -39.17 -28.44 31.88
N THR A 14 -38.83 -29.39 31.01
CA THR A 14 -37.46 -29.59 30.54
C THR A 14 -37.05 -28.36 29.72
N LEU A 15 -36.45 -27.37 30.38
CA LEU A 15 -35.67 -26.34 29.72
C LEU A 15 -34.44 -27.02 29.11
N ALA A 16 -34.51 -27.31 27.81
CA ALA A 16 -33.32 -27.53 27.01
C ALA A 16 -32.45 -26.27 27.15
N GLY A 17 -31.41 -26.36 27.97
CA GLY A 17 -30.34 -25.38 28.01
C GLY A 17 -29.69 -25.32 26.63
N ARG A 18 -30.18 -24.43 25.77
CA ARG A 18 -29.39 -23.94 24.65
C ARG A 18 -28.23 -23.20 25.29
N ALA A 19 -27.10 -23.87 25.42
CA ALA A 19 -25.82 -23.20 25.52
C ALA A 19 -25.76 -22.23 24.35
N GLN A 20 -25.95 -20.94 24.62
CA GLN A 20 -25.49 -19.88 23.74
C GLN A 20 -23.96 -19.96 23.78
N GLY A 21 -23.41 -20.90 23.02
CA GLY A 21 -22.00 -20.90 22.68
C GLY A 21 -21.76 -19.57 21.97
N ASN A 22 -21.11 -18.65 22.68
CA ASN A 22 -20.69 -17.39 22.11
C ASN A 22 -19.59 -17.73 21.09
N ASN A 23 -19.99 -18.04 19.85
CA ASN A 23 -19.10 -18.33 18.72
C ASN A 23 -18.37 -17.06 18.23
N TYR A 24 -18.10 -16.10 19.11
CA TYR A 24 -17.37 -14.89 18.76
C TYR A 24 -15.89 -15.25 18.63
N VAL A 25 -15.47 -15.49 17.38
CA VAL A 25 -14.06 -15.62 17.04
C VAL A 25 -13.41 -14.25 17.20
N GLN A 26 -12.56 -14.11 18.22
CA GLN A 26 -11.79 -12.89 18.44
C GLN A 26 -10.85 -12.66 17.24
N ASN A 27 -10.84 -11.44 16.71
CA ASN A 27 -9.92 -11.07 15.64
C ASN A 27 -8.53 -10.76 16.22
N TYR A 28 -7.65 -11.75 16.20
CA TYR A 28 -6.25 -11.63 16.65
C TYR A 28 -5.28 -11.31 15.50
N THR A 29 -5.78 -10.80 14.36
CA THR A 29 -4.94 -10.28 13.29
C THR A 29 -4.65 -8.80 13.56
N LYS A 30 -3.38 -8.41 13.46
CA LYS A 30 -2.93 -7.02 13.64
C LYS A 30 -3.60 -6.04 12.69
N PHE A 31 -3.47 -4.74 12.95
CA PHE A 31 -3.93 -3.71 12.01
C PHE A 31 -3.10 -3.75 10.71
N PRO A 32 -3.75 -3.76 9.53
CA PRO A 32 -3.02 -3.67 8.27
C PRO A 32 -2.50 -2.25 8.02
N GLY A 33 -1.54 -2.10 7.11
CA GLY A 33 -1.06 -0.79 6.63
C GLY A 33 -0.13 -0.03 7.58
N LEU A 34 0.24 -0.62 8.72
CA LEU A 34 1.24 -0.06 9.63
C LEU A 34 2.61 -0.70 9.40
N ALA A 35 3.68 0.04 9.72
CA ALA A 35 5.08 -0.40 9.62
C ALA A 35 5.45 -0.99 8.23
N LEU A 36 4.98 -0.39 7.13
CA LEU A 36 5.30 -0.83 5.76
C LEU A 36 6.79 -0.72 5.42
N THR A 37 7.52 0.13 6.14
CA THR A 37 8.97 0.12 6.29
C THR A 37 9.30 -0.08 7.78
N PRO A 38 10.55 -0.46 8.14
CA PRO A 38 10.92 -0.63 9.54
C PRO A 38 10.64 0.65 10.34
N PRO A 39 9.97 0.58 11.51
CA PRO A 39 9.69 1.77 12.30
C PRO A 39 10.98 2.50 12.70
N MET A 40 10.94 3.84 12.68
CA MET A 40 12.04 4.70 13.12
C MET A 40 11.59 5.62 14.25
N GLY A 41 12.36 5.71 15.32
CA GLY A 41 11.98 6.48 16.50
C GLY A 41 13.03 6.51 17.59
N TRP A 42 12.58 6.76 18.81
CA TRP A 42 13.37 6.82 20.01
C TRP A 42 12.66 6.10 21.14
N ASN A 43 13.41 5.49 22.06
CA ASN A 43 12.90 4.83 23.25
C ASN A 43 13.67 5.30 24.50
N SER A 44 12.96 5.48 25.62
CA SER A 44 13.53 6.04 26.86
C SER A 44 14.47 5.11 27.63
N TRP A 45 14.46 3.80 27.38
CA TRP A 45 15.04 2.81 28.30
C TRP A 45 16.55 2.88 28.45
N ASN A 46 17.31 2.74 27.35
CA ASN A 46 18.77 2.53 27.42
C ASN A 46 19.50 3.63 28.19
N LYS A 47 19.05 4.88 28.07
CA LYS A 47 19.66 6.03 28.74
C LYS A 47 19.04 6.36 30.09
N PHE A 48 17.73 6.24 30.23
CA PHE A 48 17.01 6.80 31.38
C PHE A 48 16.47 5.75 32.35
N ALA A 49 16.33 4.49 31.92
CA ALA A 49 15.69 3.43 32.70
C ALA A 49 14.40 3.95 33.36
N CYS A 50 14.27 3.80 34.69
CA CYS A 50 13.10 4.26 35.43
C CYS A 50 13.07 5.77 35.75
N ASN A 51 14.01 6.58 35.26
CA ASN A 51 14.02 8.03 35.43
C ASN A 51 13.27 8.73 34.28
N VAL A 52 12.01 8.33 34.07
CA VAL A 52 11.14 8.84 33.02
C VAL A 52 10.05 9.76 33.60
N THR A 53 9.90 10.94 33.01
CA THR A 53 8.89 11.95 33.38
C THR A 53 8.28 12.58 32.14
N GLU A 54 7.08 13.13 32.26
CA GLU A 54 6.39 13.83 31.17
C GLU A 54 7.24 14.95 30.55
N ASP A 55 7.84 15.81 31.38
CA ASP A 55 8.69 16.90 30.92
C ASP A 55 9.88 16.40 30.10
N MET A 56 10.50 15.28 30.53
CA MET A 56 11.60 14.68 29.80
C MET A 56 11.13 14.15 28.43
N ILE A 57 9.97 13.49 28.37
CA ILE A 57 9.42 13.01 27.08
C ILE A 57 9.08 14.16 26.14
N ARG A 58 8.51 15.26 26.64
CA ARG A 58 8.28 16.49 25.86
C ARG A 58 9.58 17.03 25.28
N GLN A 59 10.62 17.13 26.11
CA GLN A 59 11.95 17.59 25.67
C GLN A 59 12.59 16.63 24.64
N MET A 60 12.38 15.31 24.76
CA MET A 60 12.84 14.35 23.75
C MET A 60 12.12 14.52 22.43
N ALA A 61 10.80 14.73 22.45
CA ALA A 61 10.01 15.01 21.26
C ALA A 61 10.47 16.31 20.58
N ASP A 62 10.68 17.38 21.35
CA ASP A 62 11.22 18.65 20.84
C ASP A 62 12.62 18.48 20.25
N ALA A 63 13.49 17.75 20.95
CA ALA A 63 14.84 17.47 20.49
C ALA A 63 14.86 16.62 19.21
N MET A 64 13.94 15.66 19.05
CA MET A 64 13.80 14.88 17.82
C MET A 64 13.46 15.76 16.61
N VAL A 65 12.59 16.77 16.80
CA VAL A 65 12.28 17.77 15.76
C VAL A 65 13.48 18.69 15.53
N ALA A 66 14.00 19.33 16.57
CA ALA A 66 15.05 20.34 16.45
C ALA A 66 16.38 19.77 15.92
N SER A 67 16.64 18.48 16.16
CA SER A 67 17.85 17.81 15.70
C SER A 67 17.80 17.41 14.22
N GLY A 68 16.68 17.50 13.52
CA GLY A 68 16.57 17.01 12.15
C GLY A 68 16.25 15.52 12.03
N MET A 69 16.08 14.82 13.16
CA MET A 69 15.75 13.38 13.16
C MET A 69 14.34 13.14 12.61
N LYS A 70 13.37 14.02 12.91
CA LYS A 70 12.04 13.93 12.31
C LYS A 70 12.10 13.97 10.78
N GLU A 71 12.85 14.90 10.22
CA GLU A 71 13.05 15.06 8.78
C GLU A 71 13.79 13.85 8.17
N ALA A 72 14.67 13.22 8.95
CA ALA A 72 15.33 11.97 8.57
C ALA A 72 14.42 10.74 8.64
N GLY A 73 13.20 10.85 9.20
CA GLY A 73 12.18 9.79 9.21
C GLY A 73 11.81 9.26 10.60
N TYR A 74 12.44 9.73 11.68
CA TYR A 74 12.12 9.30 13.04
C TYR A 74 10.78 9.88 13.47
N THR A 75 9.81 9.02 13.78
CA THR A 75 8.43 9.45 14.04
C THR A 75 7.86 8.94 15.36
N TYR A 76 8.42 7.89 15.95
CA TYR A 76 7.94 7.33 17.21
C TYR A 76 8.74 7.84 18.40
N VAL A 77 8.07 8.36 19.43
CA VAL A 77 8.61 8.68 20.76
C VAL A 77 8.03 7.66 21.73
N ASN A 78 8.81 6.65 22.09
CA ASN A 78 8.34 5.52 22.88
C ASN A 78 8.73 5.67 24.35
N ILE A 79 7.73 5.63 25.23
CA ILE A 79 7.91 5.58 26.67
C ILE A 79 8.04 4.10 27.06
N ASP A 80 9.19 3.74 27.64
CA ASP A 80 9.44 2.38 28.12
C ASP A 80 8.94 2.19 29.56
N ASP A 81 9.40 1.17 30.28
CA ASP A 81 8.89 0.82 31.61
C ASP A 81 8.99 1.97 32.64
N CYS A 82 8.37 1.79 33.82
CA CYS A 82 8.35 2.72 34.94
C CYS A 82 7.52 4.01 34.74
N TRP A 83 6.62 4.06 33.75
CA TRP A 83 5.61 5.11 33.62
C TRP A 83 4.36 4.89 34.49
N HIS A 84 4.12 3.63 34.87
CA HIS A 84 2.91 3.15 35.54
C HIS A 84 2.67 3.78 36.92
N GLY A 85 1.42 4.16 37.17
CA GLY A 85 0.85 4.36 38.51
C GLY A 85 0.01 3.14 38.93
N GLU A 86 -0.98 3.38 39.78
CA GLU A 86 -1.87 2.32 40.27
C GLU A 86 -3.04 2.03 39.30
N ARG A 87 -3.59 0.81 39.38
CA ARG A 87 -4.89 0.52 38.76
C ARG A 87 -6.01 1.09 39.64
N ASP A 88 -7.05 1.64 39.02
CA ASP A 88 -8.23 2.06 39.77
C ASP A 88 -9.12 0.89 40.21
N SER A 89 -10.20 1.18 40.93
CA SER A 89 -11.15 0.16 41.42
C SER A 89 -11.84 -0.65 40.33
N LEU A 90 -11.80 -0.20 39.07
CA LEU A 90 -12.36 -0.88 37.91
C LEU A 90 -11.29 -1.64 37.12
N GLY A 91 -10.02 -1.57 37.55
CA GLY A 91 -8.89 -2.27 36.94
C GLY A 91 -8.19 -1.50 35.82
N PHE A 92 -8.57 -0.25 35.53
CA PHE A 92 -7.89 0.55 34.51
C PHE A 92 -6.55 1.07 35.04
N ILE A 93 -5.49 0.90 34.25
CA ILE A 93 -4.16 1.42 34.56
C ILE A 93 -4.13 2.95 34.41
N HIS A 94 -3.48 3.64 35.35
CA HIS A 94 -3.20 5.08 35.30
C HIS A 94 -1.70 5.33 35.26
N PRO A 95 -1.22 6.42 34.64
CA PRO A 95 0.19 6.80 34.74
C PRO A 95 0.49 7.30 36.16
N ASP A 96 1.76 7.25 36.56
CA ASP A 96 2.20 7.82 37.84
C ASP A 96 1.88 9.33 37.85
N PRO A 97 1.05 9.83 38.79
CA PRO A 97 0.57 11.21 38.77
C PRO A 97 1.64 12.24 39.15
N GLN A 98 2.76 11.83 39.74
CA GLN A 98 3.89 12.72 40.02
C GLN A 98 4.81 12.83 38.79
N ARG A 99 5.01 11.72 38.07
CA ARG A 99 5.86 11.68 36.86
C ARG A 99 5.14 12.21 35.63
N PHE A 100 3.82 12.01 35.54
CA PHE A 100 2.97 12.40 34.42
C PHE A 100 1.74 13.19 34.91
N PRO A 101 1.96 14.38 35.50
CA PRO A 101 0.90 15.15 36.17
C PRO A 101 -0.23 15.59 35.24
N SER A 102 -0.01 15.72 33.93
CA SER A 102 -1.10 16.03 32.98
C SER A 102 -1.81 14.78 32.42
N GLY A 103 -1.28 13.59 32.71
CA GLY A 103 -1.75 12.32 32.18
C GLY A 103 -1.29 12.03 30.74
N MET A 104 -1.41 10.76 30.34
CA MET A 104 -0.83 10.29 29.08
C MET A 104 -1.51 10.86 27.84
N LYS A 105 -2.81 11.18 27.92
CA LYS A 105 -3.54 11.78 26.79
C LYS A 105 -2.99 13.16 26.43
N ALA A 106 -2.76 14.02 27.42
CA ALA A 106 -2.24 15.36 27.17
C ALA A 106 -0.80 15.33 26.65
N LEU A 107 -0.01 14.32 27.04
CA LEU A 107 1.31 14.06 26.46
C LEU A 107 1.20 13.57 25.00
N ALA A 108 0.29 12.64 24.71
CA ALA A 108 0.05 12.17 23.34
C ALA A 108 -0.38 13.31 22.41
N ASP A 109 -1.34 14.12 22.84
CA ASP A 109 -1.83 15.29 22.08
C ASP A 109 -0.67 16.26 21.75
N TYR A 110 0.26 16.46 22.69
CA TYR A 110 1.47 17.28 22.46
C TYR A 110 2.41 16.66 21.41
N VAL A 111 2.73 15.38 21.56
CA VAL A 111 3.59 14.65 20.62
C VAL A 111 2.97 14.62 19.21
N HIS A 112 1.65 14.43 19.12
CA HIS A 112 0.92 14.49 17.85
C HIS A 112 0.91 15.88 17.21
N ALA A 113 0.83 16.95 18.01
CA ALA A 113 0.91 18.32 17.50
C ALA A 113 2.27 18.63 16.83
N LEU A 114 3.33 17.93 17.25
CA LEU A 114 4.64 17.97 16.60
C LEU A 114 4.73 17.11 15.34
N GLY A 115 3.66 16.41 14.95
CA GLY A 115 3.64 15.46 13.84
C GLY A 115 4.40 14.15 14.12
N LEU A 116 4.62 13.84 15.40
CA LEU A 116 5.22 12.59 15.88
C LEU A 116 4.12 11.64 16.39
N LYS A 117 4.53 10.45 16.83
CA LYS A 117 3.69 9.37 17.34
C LYS A 117 4.15 8.97 18.74
N LEU A 118 3.23 8.73 19.65
CA LEU A 118 3.56 8.33 21.02
C LEU A 118 3.43 6.81 21.18
N GLY A 119 4.50 6.18 21.65
CA GLY A 119 4.48 4.78 22.06
C GLY A 119 4.47 4.60 23.57
N ILE A 120 3.95 3.46 24.01
CA ILE A 120 3.93 3.04 25.40
C ILE A 120 4.46 1.60 25.54
N TYR A 121 4.73 1.21 26.77
CA TYR A 121 5.23 -0.10 27.15
C TYR A 121 4.27 -0.80 28.12
N SER A 122 4.13 -2.12 27.96
CA SER A 122 3.58 -3.00 28.99
C SER A 122 4.16 -4.41 28.85
N ASP A 123 3.64 -5.37 29.60
CA ASP A 123 4.12 -6.74 29.67
C ASP A 123 2.95 -7.73 29.64
N ALA A 124 3.10 -8.85 28.96
CA ALA A 124 2.14 -9.94 28.93
C ALA A 124 1.96 -10.65 30.29
N GLY A 125 2.91 -10.51 31.21
CA GLY A 125 2.89 -11.06 32.54
C GLY A 125 2.16 -10.21 33.57
N SER A 126 2.17 -10.67 34.82
CA SER A 126 1.51 -9.97 35.93
C SER A 126 2.24 -8.70 36.37
N GLN A 127 3.55 -8.66 36.13
CA GLN A 127 4.40 -7.50 36.37
C GLN A 127 5.36 -7.32 35.22
N THR A 128 5.68 -6.06 34.91
CA THR A 128 6.74 -5.71 33.97
C THR A 128 8.11 -6.16 34.50
N CYS A 129 9.14 -6.13 33.65
CA CYS A 129 10.50 -6.42 34.07
C CYS A 129 11.01 -5.49 35.19
N GLY A 130 10.57 -4.22 35.21
CA GLY A 130 10.83 -3.26 36.28
C GLY A 130 9.92 -3.39 37.52
N GLY A 131 9.11 -4.44 37.61
CA GLY A 131 8.23 -4.71 38.75
C GLY A 131 7.04 -3.75 38.84
N ARG A 132 6.54 -3.24 37.71
CA ARG A 132 5.32 -2.42 37.61
C ARG A 132 4.12 -3.28 37.20
N PRO A 133 2.87 -2.80 37.32
CA PRO A 133 1.71 -3.57 36.88
C PRO A 133 1.82 -3.98 35.41
N GLY A 134 1.81 -5.30 35.14
CA GLY A 134 1.71 -5.85 33.79
C GLY A 134 0.25 -5.93 33.33
N SER A 135 0.03 -6.35 32.08
CA SER A 135 -1.29 -6.39 31.43
C SER A 135 -2.02 -7.72 31.58
N ARG A 136 -1.41 -8.76 32.20
CA ARG A 136 -2.04 -10.09 32.35
C ARG A 136 -3.41 -9.99 33.04
N GLY A 137 -4.46 -10.40 32.33
CA GLY A 137 -5.85 -10.35 32.81
C GLY A 137 -6.54 -9.00 32.68
N TYR A 138 -5.84 -7.98 32.16
CA TYR A 138 -6.33 -6.62 31.93
C TYR A 138 -6.13 -6.17 30.48
N GLU A 139 -5.82 -7.09 29.56
CA GLU A 139 -5.38 -6.78 28.19
C GLU A 139 -6.40 -5.89 27.44
N PHE A 140 -7.70 -6.18 27.61
CA PHE A 140 -8.77 -5.40 27.00
C PHE A 140 -8.94 -4.02 27.64
N GLN A 141 -8.85 -3.92 28.96
CA GLN A 141 -8.90 -2.65 29.68
C GLN A 141 -7.72 -1.76 29.30
N ASP A 142 -6.52 -2.33 29.28
CA ASP A 142 -5.29 -1.61 28.97
C ASP A 142 -5.28 -1.15 27.52
N ALA A 143 -5.67 -2.01 26.58
CA ALA A 143 -5.83 -1.60 25.18
C ALA A 143 -6.84 -0.46 24.99
N LEU A 144 -7.97 -0.49 25.71
CA LEU A 144 -8.95 0.60 25.69
C LEU A 144 -8.37 1.89 26.28
N THR A 145 -7.64 1.80 27.38
CA THR A 145 -6.94 2.92 28.01
C THR A 145 -5.93 3.53 27.04
N TYR A 146 -5.05 2.73 26.45
CA TYR A 146 -4.05 3.18 25.48
C TYR A 146 -4.70 3.85 24.27
N ALA A 147 -5.81 3.30 23.78
CA ALA A 147 -6.56 3.89 22.67
C ALA A 147 -7.18 5.25 23.05
N SER A 148 -7.72 5.36 24.26
CA SER A 148 -8.30 6.61 24.78
C SER A 148 -7.27 7.71 25.00
N TRP A 149 -6.02 7.34 25.33
CA TRP A 149 -4.91 8.26 25.44
C TRP A 149 -4.33 8.66 24.09
N GLY A 150 -4.62 7.93 23.02
CA GLY A 150 -4.08 8.22 21.68
C GLY A 150 -2.73 7.56 21.40
N ILE A 151 -2.38 6.48 22.08
CA ILE A 151 -1.14 5.74 21.82
C ILE A 151 -1.13 5.17 20.39
N ASP A 152 0.04 5.19 19.74
CA ASP A 152 0.27 4.75 18.36
C ASP A 152 1.13 3.48 18.27
N TYR A 153 1.84 3.14 19.33
CA TYR A 153 2.81 2.05 19.39
C TYR A 153 2.78 1.40 20.77
N LEU A 154 2.75 0.07 20.83
CA LEU A 154 2.85 -0.70 22.06
C LEU A 154 4.06 -1.65 21.95
N LYS A 155 5.07 -1.43 22.80
CA LYS A 155 6.05 -2.48 23.14
C LYS A 155 5.43 -3.36 24.21
N TYR A 156 5.35 -4.66 23.95
CA TYR A 156 4.70 -5.61 24.85
C TYR A 156 5.68 -6.72 25.20
N ASP A 157 6.07 -6.77 26.46
CA ASP A 157 7.18 -7.56 26.99
C ASP A 157 6.74 -8.93 27.56
N TRP A 158 7.69 -9.68 28.14
CA TRP A 158 7.50 -11.09 28.49
C TRP A 158 7.98 -11.51 29.90
N CYS A 159 8.14 -10.59 30.85
CA CYS A 159 8.52 -10.89 32.24
C CYS A 159 7.32 -11.38 33.09
N ASN A 160 7.56 -12.22 34.10
CA ASN A 160 6.51 -12.71 35.03
C ASN A 160 5.33 -13.41 34.31
N THR A 161 5.64 -14.27 33.34
CA THR A 161 4.71 -14.92 32.42
C THR A 161 4.45 -16.40 32.74
N GLU A 162 4.64 -16.82 34.00
CA GLU A 162 4.50 -18.22 34.41
C GLU A 162 3.12 -18.80 34.03
N GLY A 163 3.14 -19.92 33.32
CA GLY A 163 1.94 -20.60 32.83
C GLY A 163 1.33 -20.02 31.55
N LEU A 164 1.93 -19.00 30.93
CA LEU A 164 1.50 -18.47 29.63
C LEU A 164 2.27 -19.09 28.45
N LYS A 165 1.70 -18.97 27.26
CA LYS A 165 2.34 -19.27 25.97
C LYS A 165 2.41 -17.98 25.17
N ALA A 166 3.56 -17.67 24.56
CA ALA A 166 3.79 -16.39 23.91
C ALA A 166 2.77 -16.14 22.81
N GLU A 167 2.65 -17.05 21.84
CA GLU A 167 1.70 -16.88 20.74
C GLU A 167 0.25 -16.61 21.25
N GLY A 168 -0.19 -17.31 22.29
CA GLY A 168 -1.54 -17.13 22.86
C GLY A 168 -1.73 -15.77 23.56
N ALA A 169 -0.75 -15.35 24.34
CA ALA A 169 -0.79 -14.06 25.04
C ALA A 169 -0.72 -12.89 24.05
N TYR A 170 0.15 -12.96 23.03
CA TYR A 170 0.23 -11.95 21.99
C TYR A 170 -1.04 -11.90 21.13
N LYS A 171 -1.67 -13.03 20.81
CA LYS A 171 -3.00 -13.05 20.16
C LYS A 171 -4.06 -12.33 20.99
N THR A 172 -3.99 -12.45 22.32
CA THR A 172 -4.94 -11.83 23.25
C THR A 172 -4.81 -10.31 23.22
N ILE A 173 -3.59 -9.77 23.38
CA ILE A 173 -3.40 -8.31 23.30
C ILE A 173 -3.71 -7.77 21.90
N THR A 174 -3.44 -8.52 20.81
CA THR A 174 -3.84 -8.10 19.47
C THR A 174 -5.35 -8.02 19.32
N ALA A 175 -6.09 -8.99 19.83
CA ALA A 175 -7.55 -8.94 19.85
C ALA A 175 -8.08 -7.76 20.68
N ALA A 176 -7.44 -7.48 21.82
CA ALA A 176 -7.76 -6.33 22.67
C ALA A 176 -7.53 -4.99 21.93
N LEU A 177 -6.38 -4.82 21.28
CA LEU A 177 -6.08 -3.63 20.46
C LEU A 177 -7.07 -3.48 19.30
N ARG A 178 -7.41 -4.58 18.62
CA ARG A 178 -8.44 -4.58 17.56
C ARG A 178 -9.80 -4.16 18.09
N LYS A 179 -10.17 -4.60 19.29
CA LYS A 179 -11.43 -4.22 19.95
C LYS A 179 -11.44 -2.77 20.39
N ALA A 180 -10.30 -2.24 20.85
CA ALA A 180 -10.13 -0.84 21.23
C ALA A 180 -10.23 0.12 20.03
N GLY A 181 -9.97 -0.36 18.82
CA GLY A 181 -10.34 0.30 17.56
C GLY A 181 -9.37 1.38 17.07
N ARG A 182 -8.36 1.75 17.85
CA ARG A 182 -7.25 2.61 17.41
C ARG A 182 -6.12 1.77 16.82
N PRO A 183 -5.69 2.00 15.57
CA PRO A 183 -4.52 1.32 15.01
C PRO A 183 -3.25 1.63 15.81
N MET A 184 -2.56 0.59 16.28
CA MET A 184 -1.28 0.70 16.98
C MET A 184 -0.27 -0.30 16.43
N VAL A 185 0.98 0.13 16.28
CA VAL A 185 2.11 -0.76 16.02
C VAL A 185 2.34 -1.61 17.27
N LEU A 186 2.10 -2.92 17.17
CA LEU A 186 2.47 -3.88 18.21
C LEU A 186 3.89 -4.40 17.97
N SER A 187 4.79 -4.12 18.91
CA SER A 187 6.14 -4.67 19.01
C SER A 187 6.18 -5.78 20.05
N ILE A 188 6.48 -7.00 19.58
CA ILE A 188 6.54 -8.22 20.38
C ILE A 188 7.93 -8.30 21.03
N CYS A 189 8.00 -8.40 22.35
CA CYS A 189 9.25 -8.43 23.11
C CYS A 189 9.31 -9.67 24.00
N GLU A 190 9.37 -10.86 23.40
CA GLU A 190 9.63 -12.14 24.10
C GLU A 190 11.01 -12.74 23.80
N TRP A 191 11.88 -11.88 23.24
CA TRP A 191 13.32 -12.10 23.07
C TRP A 191 13.72 -13.21 22.08
N GLY A 192 12.80 -13.68 21.24
CA GLY A 192 13.04 -14.73 20.26
C GLY A 192 12.89 -16.15 20.81
N THR A 193 12.48 -16.30 22.07
CA THR A 193 12.55 -17.57 22.81
C THR A 193 11.53 -18.59 22.30
N ASP A 194 10.30 -18.14 22.02
CA ASP A 194 9.21 -18.92 21.46
C ASP A 194 9.11 -18.74 19.94
N VAL A 195 10.21 -18.35 19.29
CA VAL A 195 10.38 -18.35 17.82
C VAL A 195 9.35 -17.43 17.11
N PRO A 196 9.26 -16.15 17.48
CA PRO A 196 8.18 -15.22 17.09
C PRO A 196 8.12 -14.95 15.60
N TRP A 197 9.21 -15.13 14.87
CA TRP A 197 9.21 -15.01 13.41
C TRP A 197 8.32 -16.04 12.70
N THR A 198 7.88 -17.12 13.38
CA THR A 198 6.98 -18.13 12.80
C THR A 198 5.49 -17.83 12.96
N TRP A 199 5.11 -16.99 13.94
CA TRP A 199 3.70 -16.70 14.26
C TRP A 199 3.39 -15.20 14.40
N GLY A 200 4.41 -14.38 14.66
CA GLY A 200 4.32 -12.95 14.92
C GLY A 200 3.78 -12.15 13.75
N GLN A 201 3.97 -12.59 12.49
CA GLN A 201 3.49 -11.87 11.31
C GLN A 201 1.96 -11.62 11.34
N GLN A 202 1.17 -12.57 11.86
CA GLN A 202 -0.27 -12.38 11.98
C GLN A 202 -0.65 -11.41 13.11
N VAL A 203 0.18 -11.39 14.16
CA VAL A 203 -0.19 -10.86 15.49
C VAL A 203 0.39 -9.48 15.75
N GLY A 204 1.65 -9.24 15.38
CA GLY A 204 2.40 -8.01 15.61
C GLY A 204 3.18 -7.54 14.38
N HIS A 205 3.75 -6.33 14.45
CA HIS A 205 4.38 -5.65 13.31
C HIS A 205 5.90 -5.78 13.31
N LEU A 206 6.45 -6.16 14.45
CA LEU A 206 7.86 -6.46 14.64
C LEU A 206 7.99 -7.34 15.89
N TRP A 207 9.09 -8.08 15.97
CA TRP A 207 9.39 -8.96 17.10
C TRP A 207 10.87 -8.97 17.44
N ARG A 208 11.19 -8.84 18.72
CA ARG A 208 12.55 -9.01 19.23
C ARG A 208 13.06 -10.40 18.89
N THR A 209 14.25 -10.48 18.32
CA THR A 209 14.86 -11.76 17.91
C THR A 209 15.88 -12.30 18.90
N THR A 210 16.27 -11.49 19.89
CA THR A 210 17.27 -11.82 20.91
C THR A 210 16.90 -11.22 22.27
N GLY A 211 17.61 -11.63 23.32
CA GLY A 211 17.70 -10.86 24.56
C GLY A 211 18.31 -9.47 24.32
N ASP A 212 18.32 -8.64 25.37
CA ASP A 212 18.59 -7.21 25.24
C ASP A 212 20.01 -6.91 24.74
N ILE A 213 20.11 -5.83 23.96
CA ILE A 213 21.39 -5.25 23.57
C ILE A 213 22.08 -4.63 24.79
N PHE A 214 23.40 -4.71 24.79
CA PHE A 214 24.26 -4.00 25.72
C PHE A 214 25.13 -3.02 24.95
N ASN A 215 25.40 -1.86 25.55
CA ASN A 215 26.28 -0.83 25.03
C ASN A 215 27.76 -1.25 24.99
N CYS A 216 28.06 -2.22 24.14
CA CYS A 216 29.38 -2.70 23.77
C CYS A 216 29.34 -3.28 22.35
N PHE A 217 30.46 -3.24 21.64
CA PHE A 217 30.49 -3.69 20.25
C PHE A 217 30.46 -5.21 20.13
N ASP A 218 31.37 -5.91 20.81
CA ASP A 218 31.46 -7.37 20.78
C ASP A 218 31.74 -7.93 22.19
N CYS A 219 30.68 -8.05 22.99
CA CYS A 219 30.76 -8.60 24.34
C CYS A 219 29.46 -9.28 24.76
N ILE A 220 29.50 -9.98 25.88
CA ILE A 220 28.32 -10.51 26.58
C ILE A 220 28.42 -9.98 28.01
N GLU A 221 27.37 -9.29 28.46
CA GLU A 221 27.28 -8.82 29.85
C GLU A 221 26.42 -9.81 30.63
N ASP A 222 26.93 -10.27 31.77
CA ASP A 222 26.28 -11.24 32.65
C ASP A 222 25.69 -10.55 33.87
N HIS A 223 24.36 -10.52 33.97
CA HIS A 223 23.60 -9.94 35.09
C HIS A 223 23.28 -10.99 36.17
N GLY A 224 23.96 -12.14 36.13
CA GLY A 224 23.79 -13.28 37.03
C GLY A 224 22.63 -14.18 36.64
N THR A 225 21.42 -13.64 36.59
CA THR A 225 20.20 -14.43 36.26
C THR A 225 19.83 -14.41 34.78
N TRP A 226 20.39 -13.45 34.02
CA TRP A 226 20.18 -13.29 32.58
C TRP A 226 21.39 -12.59 31.94
N LYS A 227 21.44 -12.54 30.61
CA LYS A 227 22.56 -11.96 29.83
C LYS A 227 22.06 -10.98 28.79
N SER A 228 22.80 -9.89 28.59
CA SER A 228 22.66 -8.97 27.46
C SER A 228 23.82 -9.11 26.49
N TRP A 229 23.62 -8.67 25.25
CA TRP A 229 24.46 -9.00 24.11
C TRP A 229 24.98 -7.75 23.42
N GLY A 230 26.27 -7.70 23.09
CA GLY A 230 26.83 -6.64 22.28
C GLY A 230 26.31 -6.66 20.83
N VAL A 231 26.56 -5.58 20.11
CA VAL A 231 26.13 -5.35 18.71
C VAL A 231 26.43 -6.56 17.81
N MET A 232 27.65 -7.09 17.87
CA MET A 232 28.10 -8.21 17.04
C MET A 232 27.45 -9.54 17.44
N GLN A 233 27.24 -9.77 18.73
CA GLN A 233 26.57 -10.98 19.23
C GLN A 233 25.11 -11.05 18.77
N ILE A 234 24.43 -9.91 18.70
CA ILE A 234 23.07 -9.82 18.16
C ILE A 234 23.06 -9.98 16.65
N LEU A 235 24.01 -9.36 15.94
CA LEU A 235 24.13 -9.47 14.49
C LEU A 235 24.27 -10.94 14.05
N ASP A 236 25.12 -11.70 14.73
CA ASP A 236 25.32 -13.13 14.43
C ASP A 236 24.05 -13.97 14.66
N LYS A 237 23.19 -13.58 15.60
CA LYS A 237 21.91 -14.26 15.88
C LYS A 237 20.81 -13.99 14.84
N GLN A 238 21.03 -13.09 13.87
CA GLN A 238 20.06 -12.83 12.80
C GLN A 238 20.12 -13.85 11.66
N GLU A 239 21.09 -14.77 11.69
CA GLU A 239 21.25 -15.80 10.67
C GLU A 239 19.98 -16.64 10.48
N GLY A 240 19.57 -16.83 9.23
CA GLY A 240 18.36 -17.59 8.88
C GLY A 240 17.03 -16.86 9.10
N LEU A 241 17.00 -15.70 9.73
CA LEU A 241 15.75 -14.99 10.06
C LEU A 241 15.21 -14.10 8.93
N ARG A 242 16.06 -13.74 7.95
CA ARG A 242 15.69 -12.80 6.87
C ARG A 242 14.44 -13.18 6.07
N LYS A 243 14.13 -14.47 5.94
CA LYS A 243 12.95 -14.97 5.19
C LYS A 243 11.61 -14.61 5.85
N TYR A 244 11.63 -14.19 7.11
CA TYR A 244 10.45 -13.83 7.88
C TYR A 244 10.23 -12.32 8.00
N ALA A 245 11.14 -11.49 7.49
CA ALA A 245 11.01 -10.05 7.51
C ALA A 245 10.53 -9.50 6.16
N GLY A 246 9.71 -8.45 6.22
CA GLY A 246 9.20 -7.74 5.05
C GLY A 246 8.20 -6.64 5.44
N PRO A 247 7.62 -5.93 4.45
CA PRO A 247 6.68 -4.85 4.71
C PRO A 247 5.59 -5.22 5.72
N GLY A 248 5.50 -4.46 6.82
CA GLY A 248 4.54 -4.67 7.90
C GLY A 248 4.93 -5.73 8.95
N HIS A 249 6.11 -6.34 8.87
CA HIS A 249 6.56 -7.41 9.78
C HIS A 249 8.09 -7.54 9.82
N TRP A 250 8.72 -7.13 10.91
CA TRP A 250 10.19 -6.97 10.97
C TRP A 250 10.84 -7.78 12.09
N ASN A 251 12.02 -8.34 11.80
CA ASN A 251 12.93 -8.80 12.84
C ASN A 251 13.48 -7.58 13.58
N ASP A 252 13.38 -7.58 14.90
CA ASP A 252 13.86 -6.52 15.77
C ASP A 252 15.11 -7.00 16.55
N PRO A 253 16.33 -6.64 16.09
CA PRO A 253 17.57 -6.89 16.81
C PRO A 253 17.80 -5.90 17.98
N ASP A 254 16.75 -5.27 18.49
CA ASP A 254 16.76 -4.32 19.61
C ASP A 254 17.26 -2.91 19.26
N MET A 255 17.13 -2.01 20.23
CA MET A 255 17.39 -0.57 20.11
C MET A 255 18.85 -0.23 19.77
N LEU A 256 19.07 1.00 19.28
CA LEU A 256 20.39 1.53 18.92
C LEU A 256 21.10 2.11 20.16
N GLU A 257 22.34 1.68 20.41
CA GLU A 257 23.20 2.17 21.50
C GLU A 257 24.04 3.41 21.13
N ILE A 258 23.81 3.94 19.94
CA ILE A 258 24.59 5.02 19.32
C ILE A 258 24.51 6.29 20.17
N GLY A 259 25.67 6.83 20.54
CA GLY A 259 25.75 8.02 21.38
C GLY A 259 25.55 7.78 22.88
N ASN A 260 25.49 6.53 23.36
CA ASN A 260 25.49 6.22 24.81
C ASN A 260 26.88 6.17 25.44
N GLY A 261 27.94 6.43 24.66
CA GLY A 261 29.27 6.80 25.17
C GLY A 261 30.25 5.66 25.48
N ARG A 262 29.94 4.41 25.10
CA ARG A 262 30.90 3.29 25.18
C ARG A 262 31.41 2.81 23.82
N LEU A 263 30.60 2.95 22.76
CA LEU A 263 31.01 2.69 21.40
C LEU A 263 31.89 3.83 20.86
N THR A 264 32.89 3.48 20.06
CA THR A 264 33.65 4.44 19.27
C THR A 264 32.81 4.96 18.08
N PRO A 265 33.17 6.11 17.47
CA PRO A 265 32.47 6.58 16.27
C PRO A 265 32.46 5.61 15.09
N ALA A 266 33.47 4.74 14.99
CA ALA A 266 33.52 3.66 14.00
C ALA A 266 32.48 2.57 14.30
N GLU A 267 32.41 2.15 15.57
CA GLU A 267 31.44 1.15 16.04
C GLU A 267 30.01 1.67 15.93
N ASP A 268 29.76 2.95 16.20
CA ASP A 268 28.46 3.61 15.97
C ASP A 268 28.03 3.52 14.49
N ARG A 269 28.95 3.83 13.55
CA ARG A 269 28.67 3.68 12.11
C ARG A 269 28.41 2.23 11.72
N ALA A 270 29.19 1.31 12.27
CA ALA A 270 29.03 -0.13 12.00
C ALA A 270 27.69 -0.63 12.51
N HIS A 271 27.33 -0.32 13.76
CA HIS A 271 26.04 -0.66 14.36
C HIS A 271 24.87 -0.12 13.53
N PHE A 272 24.88 1.17 13.18
CA PHE A 272 23.81 1.78 12.38
C PHE A 272 23.69 1.16 10.99
N SER A 273 24.83 0.94 10.31
CA SER A 273 24.85 0.35 8.97
C SER A 273 24.32 -1.08 8.98
N MET A 274 24.68 -1.87 9.99
CA MET A 274 24.21 -3.24 10.07
C MET A 274 22.71 -3.31 10.39
N TRP A 275 22.18 -2.46 11.25
CA TRP A 275 20.72 -2.37 11.46
C TRP A 275 19.99 -1.93 10.19
N ALA A 276 20.58 -1.02 9.41
CA ALA A 276 20.05 -0.64 8.10
C ALA A 276 20.09 -1.79 7.08
N MET A 277 21.18 -2.56 7.04
CA MET A 277 21.30 -3.77 6.22
C MET A 277 20.29 -4.84 6.66
N LEU A 278 19.96 -4.93 7.94
CA LEU A 278 19.02 -5.90 8.46
C LEU A 278 17.54 -5.54 8.19
N SER A 279 17.26 -4.32 7.72
CA SER A 279 15.90 -3.75 7.74
C SER A 279 15.29 -3.79 9.15
N ALA A 280 16.13 -3.55 10.16
CA ALA A 280 15.72 -3.49 11.55
C ALA A 280 14.96 -2.18 11.84
N PRO A 281 14.08 -2.15 12.86
CA PRO A 281 13.63 -0.90 13.43
C PRO A 281 14.83 -0.03 13.85
N LEU A 282 14.79 1.27 13.57
CA LEU A 282 15.83 2.22 13.99
C LEU A 282 15.32 3.02 15.18
N MET A 283 15.44 2.43 16.37
CA MET A 283 15.01 3.03 17.63
C MET A 283 16.21 3.56 18.41
N ALA A 284 16.43 4.86 18.41
CA ALA A 284 17.50 5.50 19.17
C ALA A 284 17.27 5.34 20.69
N GLY A 285 18.31 4.99 21.43
CA GLY A 285 18.26 4.80 22.89
C GLY A 285 19.06 5.83 23.70
N ASN A 286 19.45 6.96 23.11
CA ASN A 286 20.34 7.96 23.71
C ASN A 286 19.61 9.23 24.20
N ASP A 287 20.35 10.18 24.78
CA ASP A 287 19.80 11.50 25.13
C ASP A 287 19.86 12.45 23.92
N LEU A 288 18.70 12.71 23.30
CA LEU A 288 18.61 13.50 22.07
C LEU A 288 18.95 14.99 22.29
N ARG A 289 18.85 15.50 23.53
CA ARG A 289 19.08 16.92 23.85
C ARG A 289 20.55 17.30 23.75
N SER A 290 21.45 16.32 23.91
CA SER A 290 22.89 16.54 24.04
C SER A 290 23.71 15.66 23.10
N MET A 291 23.19 15.35 21.91
CA MET A 291 23.93 14.58 20.92
C MET A 291 25.18 15.33 20.45
N ALA A 292 26.32 14.64 20.44
CA ALA A 292 27.50 15.12 19.73
C ALA A 292 27.19 15.25 18.22
N PRO A 293 27.85 16.17 17.49
CA PRO A 293 27.65 16.32 16.04
C PRO A 293 27.81 15.00 15.27
N GLU A 294 28.76 14.16 15.66
CA GLU A 294 29.05 12.87 15.03
C GLU A 294 27.91 11.87 15.27
N THR A 295 27.34 11.83 16.48
CA THR A 295 26.16 11.01 16.81
C THR A 295 24.97 11.44 15.96
N LYS A 296 24.75 12.75 15.83
CA LYS A 296 23.68 13.28 14.98
C LYS A 296 23.91 12.93 13.51
N GLU A 297 25.15 13.03 13.01
CA GLU A 297 25.50 12.63 11.64
C GLU A 297 25.18 11.15 11.38
N VAL A 298 25.51 10.27 12.32
CA VAL A 298 25.17 8.83 12.25
C VAL A 298 23.66 8.63 12.18
N LEU A 299 22.92 9.14 13.18
CA LEU A 299 21.49 8.91 13.29
C LEU A 299 20.67 9.57 12.19
N THR A 300 21.18 10.63 11.53
CA THR A 300 20.48 11.37 10.47
C THR A 300 21.05 11.13 9.07
N ASN A 301 21.95 10.14 8.89
CA ASN A 301 22.51 9.85 7.58
C ASN A 301 21.42 9.33 6.62
N LYS A 302 20.90 10.23 5.78
CA LYS A 302 19.84 9.95 4.80
C LYS A 302 20.18 8.83 3.80
N HIS A 303 21.46 8.61 3.50
CA HIS A 303 21.87 7.61 2.54
C HIS A 303 21.80 6.19 3.12
N VAL A 304 22.22 6.03 4.37
CA VAL A 304 22.11 4.77 5.12
C VAL A 304 20.65 4.50 5.50
N ILE A 305 19.92 5.52 5.94
CA ILE A 305 18.47 5.42 6.22
C ILE A 305 17.71 4.97 4.98
N ALA A 306 18.03 5.50 3.79
CA ALA A 306 17.37 5.07 2.55
C ALA A 306 17.59 3.57 2.23
N VAL A 307 18.66 2.95 2.73
CA VAL A 307 18.83 1.49 2.63
C VAL A 307 17.87 0.78 3.60
N ASN A 308 17.76 1.26 4.85
CA ASN A 308 16.82 0.71 5.82
C ASN A 308 15.36 0.82 5.35
N GLN A 309 14.99 1.99 4.82
CA GLN A 309 13.64 2.35 4.38
C GLN A 309 13.34 1.97 2.92
N ASP A 310 14.16 1.13 2.29
CA ASP A 310 13.93 0.69 0.92
C ASP A 310 12.61 -0.10 0.80
N SER A 311 11.82 0.23 -0.21
CA SER A 311 10.47 -0.32 -0.41
C SER A 311 10.41 -1.82 -0.71
N LEU A 312 11.52 -2.46 -1.10
CA LEU A 312 11.54 -3.93 -1.22
C LEU A 312 11.40 -4.60 0.16
N GLY A 313 11.79 -3.92 1.23
CA GLY A 313 11.72 -4.45 2.60
C GLY A 313 12.56 -5.71 2.82
N VAL A 314 13.58 -5.93 1.98
CA VAL A 314 14.43 -7.13 2.08
C VAL A 314 15.51 -6.93 3.12
N GLN A 315 15.59 -7.85 4.08
CA GLN A 315 16.74 -7.97 4.98
C GLN A 315 17.96 -8.50 4.21
N GLY A 316 19.09 -7.81 4.34
CA GLY A 316 20.38 -8.17 3.76
C GLY A 316 20.97 -9.44 4.35
N PHE A 317 21.96 -10.01 3.67
CA PHE A 317 22.57 -11.28 4.03
C PHE A 317 24.09 -11.20 3.98
N ARG A 318 24.73 -11.96 4.88
CA ARG A 318 26.18 -12.17 4.90
C ARG A 318 26.55 -13.10 3.75
N HIS A 319 27.41 -12.64 2.87
CA HIS A 319 27.84 -13.40 1.69
C HIS A 319 29.17 -14.12 1.94
N THR A 320 30.16 -13.41 2.48
CA THR A 320 31.51 -13.97 2.73
C THR A 320 32.10 -13.43 4.02
N VAL A 321 32.93 -14.24 4.67
CA VAL A 321 33.81 -13.82 5.76
C VAL A 321 35.24 -14.16 5.37
N LYS A 322 36.12 -13.16 5.28
CA LYS A 322 37.53 -13.36 4.91
C LYS A 322 38.40 -12.33 5.63
N ASP A 323 39.48 -12.77 6.25
CA ASP A 323 40.46 -11.90 6.92
C ASP A 323 39.80 -10.92 7.92
N SER A 324 38.81 -11.40 8.68
CA SER A 324 37.96 -10.63 9.62
C SER A 324 37.05 -9.58 8.99
N ILE A 325 36.94 -9.55 7.66
CA ILE A 325 35.95 -8.75 6.94
C ILE A 325 34.73 -9.60 6.60
N GLU A 326 33.57 -9.17 7.05
CA GLU A 326 32.30 -9.67 6.53
C GLU A 326 31.84 -8.81 5.35
N THR A 327 31.46 -9.45 4.25
CA THR A 327 30.81 -8.77 3.12
C THR A 327 29.33 -9.13 3.10
N TRP A 328 28.49 -8.11 3.15
CA TRP A 328 27.04 -8.21 3.17
C TRP A 328 26.44 -7.58 1.94
N TYR A 329 25.34 -8.15 1.46
CA TYR A 329 24.59 -7.65 0.33
C TYR A 329 23.11 -7.51 0.69
N LYS A 330 22.48 -6.48 0.15
CA LYS A 330 21.04 -6.24 0.27
C LYS A 330 20.49 -5.73 -1.05
N PRO A 331 19.60 -6.49 -1.71
CA PRO A 331 18.84 -5.98 -2.85
C PRO A 331 18.00 -4.77 -2.43
N LEU A 332 17.97 -3.75 -3.29
CA LEU A 332 17.18 -2.54 -3.15
C LEU A 332 16.27 -2.39 -4.37
N HIS A 333 15.30 -1.48 -4.28
CA HIS A 333 14.40 -1.18 -5.39
C HIS A 333 15.20 -0.81 -6.66
N ASN A 334 14.57 -0.87 -7.84
CA ASN A 334 15.17 -0.44 -9.11
C ASN A 334 16.46 -1.19 -9.51
N GLY A 335 16.65 -2.43 -9.03
CA GLY A 335 17.83 -3.25 -9.35
C GLY A 335 19.13 -2.72 -8.72
N GLU A 336 19.01 -1.87 -7.70
CA GLU A 336 20.14 -1.37 -6.93
C GLU A 336 20.51 -2.35 -5.81
N TRP A 337 21.73 -2.23 -5.30
CA TRP A 337 22.20 -3.07 -4.19
C TRP A 337 22.94 -2.23 -3.15
N ALA A 338 22.68 -2.48 -1.88
CA ALA A 338 23.58 -2.07 -0.81
C ALA A 338 24.61 -3.17 -0.56
N ILE A 339 25.87 -2.77 -0.39
CA ILE A 339 27.01 -3.64 -0.17
C ILE A 339 27.75 -3.10 1.05
N CYS A 340 27.92 -3.92 2.09
CA CYS A 340 28.57 -3.50 3.33
C CYS A 340 29.76 -4.39 3.62
N PHE A 341 30.94 -3.80 3.73
CA PHE A 341 32.14 -4.45 4.26
C PHE A 341 32.27 -4.05 5.73
N LEU A 342 32.16 -5.03 6.63
CA LEU A 342 32.28 -4.85 8.07
C LEU A 342 33.62 -5.42 8.54
N ASN A 343 34.45 -4.59 9.16
CA ASN A 343 35.69 -5.04 9.80
C ASN A 343 35.40 -5.44 11.24
N ARG A 344 35.47 -6.73 11.56
CA ARG A 344 35.29 -7.22 12.93
C ARG A 344 36.58 -7.22 13.75
N SER A 345 37.72 -6.90 13.14
CA SER A 345 39.00 -6.89 13.84
C SER A 345 39.28 -5.55 14.51
N THR A 346 40.09 -5.61 15.57
CA THR A 346 40.63 -4.44 16.29
C THR A 346 41.78 -3.74 15.53
N LEU A 347 42.11 -4.19 14.31
CA LEU A 347 43.15 -3.62 13.47
C LEU A 347 42.55 -3.08 12.16
N ALA A 348 43.23 -2.11 11.55
CA ALA A 348 42.85 -1.66 10.22
C ALA A 348 43.14 -2.77 9.19
N VAL A 349 42.20 -3.01 8.29
CA VAL A 349 42.31 -4.04 7.25
C VAL A 349 42.14 -3.42 5.88
N VAL A 350 42.91 -3.87 4.89
CA VAL A 350 42.73 -3.45 3.51
C VAL A 350 41.71 -4.35 2.83
N VAL A 351 40.55 -3.81 2.51
CA VAL A 351 39.54 -4.48 1.70
C VAL A 351 40.03 -4.54 0.26
N HIS A 352 40.32 -5.76 -0.19
CA HIS A 352 40.63 -6.09 -1.57
C HIS A 352 39.45 -6.83 -2.18
N HIS A 353 38.64 -6.15 -2.98
CA HIS A 353 37.43 -6.75 -3.56
C HIS A 353 37.45 -6.68 -5.09
N ASN A 354 37.31 -7.84 -5.73
CA ASN A 354 37.17 -7.96 -7.18
C ASN A 354 35.69 -8.12 -7.50
N TRP A 355 35.15 -7.17 -8.25
CA TRP A 355 33.74 -7.14 -8.61
C TRP A 355 33.36 -8.11 -9.72
N LYS A 356 34.28 -8.81 -10.40
CA LYS A 356 33.91 -9.82 -11.41
C LYS A 356 33.35 -11.07 -10.74
N THR A 357 32.07 -11.00 -10.39
CA THR A 357 31.33 -12.07 -9.72
C THR A 357 29.83 -11.92 -9.98
N VAL A 358 29.08 -12.96 -9.67
CA VAL A 358 27.61 -12.94 -9.65
C VAL A 358 27.17 -13.29 -8.23
N VAL A 359 26.57 -12.33 -7.54
CA VAL A 359 26.00 -12.54 -6.22
C VAL A 359 24.51 -12.82 -6.36
N LYS A 360 24.05 -13.94 -5.81
CA LYS A 360 22.64 -14.36 -5.85
C LYS A 360 22.03 -14.29 -4.47
N ASP A 361 20.88 -13.64 -4.37
CA ASP A 361 19.97 -13.77 -3.25
C ASP A 361 19.05 -14.96 -3.51
N GLU A 362 19.31 -16.10 -2.89
CA GLU A 362 18.55 -17.33 -3.14
C GLU A 362 17.11 -17.30 -2.58
N ILE A 363 16.84 -16.49 -1.56
CA ILE A 363 15.52 -16.47 -0.88
C ILE A 363 14.53 -15.62 -1.65
N PHE A 364 15.00 -14.48 -2.14
CA PHE A 364 14.15 -13.51 -2.85
C PHE A 364 14.47 -13.41 -4.34
N ASN A 365 15.45 -14.20 -4.80
CA ASN A 365 15.81 -14.43 -6.20
C ASN A 365 16.27 -13.16 -6.94
N TYR A 366 16.92 -12.25 -6.23
CA TYR A 366 17.61 -11.11 -6.84
C TYR A 366 19.05 -11.50 -7.20
N GLU A 367 19.58 -10.93 -8.26
CA GLU A 367 20.95 -11.19 -8.70
C GLU A 367 21.73 -9.88 -8.87
N LEU A 368 22.93 -9.76 -8.33
CA LEU A 368 23.89 -8.72 -8.68
C LEU A 368 24.91 -9.36 -9.64
N ASN A 369 24.73 -9.15 -10.94
CA ASN A 369 25.65 -9.64 -11.96
C ASN A 369 26.58 -8.51 -12.39
N THR A 370 27.78 -8.48 -11.82
CA THR A 370 28.83 -7.51 -12.10
C THR A 370 29.87 -8.01 -13.10
N GLU A 371 29.73 -9.25 -13.60
CA GLU A 371 30.52 -9.78 -14.72
C GLU A 371 30.07 -9.17 -16.04
N ASP A 372 28.75 -9.14 -16.27
CA ASP A 372 28.16 -8.65 -17.52
C ASP A 372 27.83 -7.15 -17.48
N ASN A 373 27.78 -6.56 -16.28
CA ASN A 373 27.24 -5.21 -16.08
C ASN A 373 28.13 -4.34 -15.19
N THR A 374 28.21 -3.06 -15.54
CA THR A 374 28.97 -2.06 -14.78
C THR A 374 28.04 -1.24 -13.89
N TYR A 375 28.20 -1.37 -12.58
CA TYR A 375 27.49 -0.58 -11.59
C TYR A 375 28.32 0.60 -11.15
N ARG A 376 27.68 1.75 -10.96
CA ARG A 376 28.28 2.92 -10.31
C ARG A 376 28.18 2.75 -8.80
N LEU A 377 29.28 2.95 -8.08
CA LEU A 377 29.37 2.73 -6.64
C LEU A 377 29.42 4.07 -5.91
N VAL A 378 28.57 4.26 -4.90
CA VAL A 378 28.61 5.44 -4.02
C VAL A 378 28.83 5.00 -2.58
N ASN A 379 29.77 5.63 -1.89
CA ASN A 379 29.96 5.45 -0.46
C ASN A 379 28.87 6.20 0.32
N LEU A 380 28.07 5.50 1.11
CA LEU A 380 26.89 6.06 1.77
C LEU A 380 27.22 6.91 2.99
N TRP A 381 28.37 6.69 3.61
CA TRP A 381 28.82 7.51 4.73
C TRP A 381 29.37 8.87 4.27
N THR A 382 30.07 8.91 3.14
CA THR A 382 30.66 10.15 2.62
C THR A 382 29.84 10.84 1.54
N GLY A 383 28.87 10.15 0.94
CA GLY A 383 28.11 10.59 -0.23
C GLY A 383 28.92 10.67 -1.53
N LYS A 384 30.19 10.23 -1.52
CA LYS A 384 31.10 10.35 -2.66
C LYS A 384 31.08 9.11 -3.55
N GLU A 385 31.35 9.32 -4.84
CA GLU A 385 31.59 8.24 -5.80
C GLU A 385 32.78 7.38 -5.34
N GLN A 386 32.62 6.07 -5.43
CA GLN A 386 33.61 5.04 -5.12
C GLN A 386 33.99 4.25 -6.40
N GLY A 387 33.88 4.90 -7.56
CA GLY A 387 34.19 4.31 -8.86
C GLY A 387 33.08 3.37 -9.36
N THR A 388 33.47 2.32 -10.08
CA THR A 388 32.56 1.38 -10.71
C THR A 388 33.01 -0.06 -10.49
N THR A 389 32.14 -1.02 -10.81
CA THR A 389 32.45 -2.45 -10.73
C THR A 389 33.42 -2.96 -11.81
N THR A 390 33.94 -2.10 -12.70
CA THR A 390 35.00 -2.50 -13.65
C THR A 390 36.38 -2.50 -13.02
N GLY A 391 36.59 -1.73 -11.95
CA GLY A 391 37.88 -1.64 -11.24
C GLY A 391 38.01 -2.68 -10.13
N MET A 392 39.14 -2.71 -9.44
CA MET A 392 39.27 -3.42 -8.16
C MET A 392 39.05 -2.41 -7.04
N LEU A 393 38.28 -2.78 -6.01
CA LEU A 393 38.21 -1.99 -4.79
C LEU A 393 39.45 -2.26 -3.94
N LYS A 394 40.16 -1.19 -3.58
CA LYS A 394 41.18 -1.17 -2.54
C LYS A 394 40.82 -0.08 -1.53
N TYR A 395 40.43 -0.46 -0.32
CA TYR A 395 40.00 0.48 0.71
C TYR A 395 40.62 0.13 2.05
N VAL A 396 41.22 1.09 2.76
CA VAL A 396 41.72 0.87 4.12
C VAL A 396 40.55 1.08 5.08
N LEU A 397 40.05 -0.01 5.63
CA LEU A 397 38.90 -0.01 6.54
C LEU A 397 39.41 0.00 7.99
N PRO A 398 39.08 1.03 8.79
CA PRO A 398 39.51 1.11 10.19
C PRO A 398 39.00 -0.05 11.06
N PRO A 399 39.58 -0.27 12.25
CA PRO A 399 39.07 -1.23 13.23
C PRO A 399 37.58 -1.01 13.52
N HIS A 400 36.82 -2.11 13.59
CA HIS A 400 35.40 -2.09 13.97
C HIS A 400 34.48 -1.16 13.16
N ASP A 401 34.91 -0.76 11.96
CA ASP A 401 34.20 0.17 11.08
C ASP A 401 33.58 -0.54 9.87
N VAL A 402 32.84 0.23 9.08
CA VAL A 402 32.17 -0.23 7.85
C VAL A 402 32.51 0.63 6.63
N LEU A 403 32.62 -0.03 5.48
CA LEU A 403 32.45 0.60 4.18
C LEU A 403 31.10 0.18 3.63
N MET A 404 30.14 1.10 3.61
CA MET A 404 28.82 0.86 3.05
C MET A 404 28.69 1.56 1.70
N LEU A 405 28.42 0.78 0.66
CA LEU A 405 28.28 1.22 -0.73
C LEU A 405 26.85 1.00 -1.22
N ARG A 406 26.42 1.85 -2.15
CA ARG A 406 25.25 1.59 -3.00
C ARG A 406 25.71 1.43 -4.44
N ALA A 407 25.33 0.32 -5.03
CA ALA A 407 25.60 -0.04 -6.42
C ALA A 407 24.37 0.31 -7.26
N PHE A 408 24.54 1.27 -8.17
CA PHE A 408 23.53 1.70 -9.11
C PHE A 408 23.76 1.00 -10.46
N PRO A 409 22.75 0.28 -11.00
CA PRO A 409 22.90 -0.40 -12.27
C PRO A 409 23.09 0.58 -13.43
N PRO A 410 23.65 0.13 -14.57
CA PRO A 410 23.72 0.96 -15.77
C PRO A 410 22.31 1.21 -16.33
N ALA A 411 22.16 2.33 -17.05
CA ALA A 411 20.89 2.70 -17.68
C ALA A 411 20.39 1.56 -18.60
N GLY A 412 19.22 1.00 -18.28
CA GLY A 412 18.62 -0.13 -19.01
C GLY A 412 18.52 -1.46 -18.25
N ILE A 413 19.23 -1.62 -17.12
CA ILE A 413 19.16 -2.82 -16.26
C ILE A 413 18.29 -2.60 -15.03
N ALA A 414 18.11 -1.34 -14.62
CA ALA A 414 17.25 -0.92 -13.49
C ALA A 414 15.80 -1.47 -13.57
N GLY A 415 15.37 -2.00 -14.73
CA GLY A 415 14.08 -2.66 -14.92
C GLY A 415 14.11 -4.10 -15.45
N ARG A 416 15.28 -4.76 -15.58
CA ARG A 416 15.41 -6.12 -16.15
C ARG A 416 15.59 -7.25 -15.14
N GLN A 417 16.05 -6.96 -13.91
CA GLN A 417 16.30 -7.99 -12.89
C GLN A 417 15.08 -8.38 -12.04
N ASN A 418 13.88 -7.89 -12.37
CA ASN A 418 12.63 -8.34 -11.74
C ASN A 418 12.14 -9.72 -12.25
N ALA A 419 12.98 -10.46 -12.97
CA ALA A 419 12.66 -11.79 -13.49
C ALA A 419 13.06 -12.90 -12.49
N ALA A 420 12.44 -12.84 -11.31
CA ALA A 420 12.47 -13.89 -10.32
C ALA A 420 11.11 -14.57 -10.20
N ALA A 421 11.04 -15.85 -10.56
CA ALA A 421 9.86 -16.69 -10.46
C ALA A 421 9.46 -17.00 -8.99
N PRO A 422 8.22 -17.47 -8.74
CA PRO A 422 7.24 -16.84 -7.89
C PRO A 422 7.36 -17.22 -6.40
N ARG A 423 7.40 -16.22 -5.52
CA ARG A 423 6.77 -16.38 -4.19
C ARG A 423 5.29 -16.65 -4.44
N VAL A 424 4.64 -17.53 -3.66
CA VAL A 424 3.17 -17.65 -3.69
C VAL A 424 2.59 -16.24 -3.49
N LYS A 425 1.78 -15.80 -4.47
CA LYS A 425 1.93 -14.50 -5.17
C LYS A 425 1.09 -13.35 -4.59
N ASP A 426 1.73 -12.39 -3.92
CA ASP A 426 1.16 -11.05 -3.71
C ASP A 426 0.92 -10.28 -5.04
N ASN A 427 1.58 -10.71 -6.13
CA ASN A 427 1.48 -10.15 -7.48
C ASN A 427 0.24 -10.60 -8.27
N GLU A 428 -0.58 -11.50 -7.72
CA GLU A 428 -1.78 -12.07 -8.34
C GLU A 428 -3.10 -11.56 -7.77
N LEU A 429 -3.03 -10.70 -6.76
CA LEU A 429 -4.22 -10.13 -6.13
C LEU A 429 -4.36 -8.65 -6.52
N PRO A 430 -5.61 -8.16 -6.66
CA PRO A 430 -5.86 -6.74 -6.81
C PRO A 430 -5.50 -5.98 -5.53
N ALA A 431 -5.49 -4.66 -5.61
CA ALA A 431 -5.37 -3.73 -4.49
C ALA A 431 -6.37 -4.09 -3.37
N ASP A 432 -7.56 -4.59 -3.75
CA ASP A 432 -8.46 -5.21 -2.81
C ASP A 432 -8.08 -6.66 -2.41
N ARG A 433 -7.37 -6.82 -1.31
CA ARG A 433 -7.05 -8.13 -0.69
C ARG A 433 -8.26 -8.95 -0.23
N GLN A 434 -9.43 -8.34 -0.11
CA GLN A 434 -10.70 -9.03 0.18
C GLN A 434 -11.54 -9.21 -1.08
N ALA A 435 -10.98 -8.95 -2.26
CA ALA A 435 -11.70 -9.05 -3.53
C ALA A 435 -12.39 -10.41 -3.68
N THR A 436 -13.60 -10.38 -4.25
CA THR A 436 -14.32 -11.62 -4.56
C THR A 436 -13.49 -12.51 -5.50
N THR A 437 -13.74 -13.82 -5.46
CA THR A 437 -12.99 -14.78 -6.29
C THR A 437 -13.04 -14.39 -7.77
N GLU A 438 -14.22 -14.05 -8.29
CA GLU A 438 -14.39 -13.64 -9.69
C GLU A 438 -13.64 -12.34 -10.02
N THR A 439 -13.54 -11.40 -9.07
CA THR A 439 -12.76 -10.15 -9.24
C THR A 439 -11.27 -10.43 -9.26
N VAL A 440 -10.78 -11.32 -8.40
CA VAL A 440 -9.38 -11.78 -8.42
C VAL A 440 -9.07 -12.44 -9.77
N LYS A 441 -9.96 -13.33 -10.26
CA LYS A 441 -9.79 -13.97 -11.57
C LYS A 441 -9.77 -12.97 -12.71
N LEU A 442 -10.67 -11.99 -12.71
CA LEU A 442 -10.67 -10.92 -13.70
C LEU A 442 -9.33 -10.18 -13.70
N TYR A 443 -8.87 -9.73 -12.52
CA TYR A 443 -7.59 -9.04 -12.38
C TYR A 443 -6.41 -9.87 -12.91
N GLN A 444 -6.33 -11.14 -12.54
CA GLN A 444 -5.27 -12.05 -12.98
C GLN A 444 -5.25 -12.17 -14.50
N HIS A 445 -6.40 -12.39 -15.14
CA HIS A 445 -6.46 -12.52 -16.59
C HIS A 445 -6.12 -11.21 -17.29
N LEU A 446 -6.66 -10.08 -16.83
CA LEU A 446 -6.33 -8.76 -17.37
C LEU A 446 -4.83 -8.45 -17.28
N LYS A 447 -4.14 -8.90 -16.23
CA LYS A 447 -2.67 -8.76 -16.14
C LYS A 447 -1.88 -9.59 -17.13
N THR A 448 -2.46 -10.68 -17.65
CA THR A 448 -1.79 -11.55 -18.62
C THR A 448 -2.03 -11.16 -20.08
N LEU A 449 -2.99 -10.27 -20.32
CA LEU A 449 -3.34 -9.79 -21.66
C LEU A 449 -2.24 -8.93 -22.32
N PRO A 450 -1.58 -7.99 -21.62
CA PRO A 450 -0.58 -7.11 -22.24
C PRO A 450 0.52 -7.91 -22.98
N GLY A 451 0.53 -7.78 -24.32
CA GLY A 451 1.43 -8.50 -25.24
C GLY A 451 0.81 -9.70 -25.97
N LYS A 452 -0.45 -10.07 -25.66
CA LYS A 452 -1.23 -11.11 -26.35
C LYS A 452 -2.39 -10.55 -27.19
N GLY A 453 -2.73 -9.28 -26.98
CA GLY A 453 -3.87 -8.58 -27.56
C GLY A 453 -4.54 -7.71 -26.50
N PHE A 454 -5.54 -6.94 -26.89
CA PHE A 454 -6.30 -6.07 -25.99
C PHE A 454 -7.80 -6.19 -26.23
N LEU A 455 -8.58 -6.14 -25.15
CA LEU A 455 -10.04 -6.14 -25.22
C LEU A 455 -10.51 -4.84 -25.88
N VAL A 456 -11.36 -4.97 -26.91
CA VAL A 456 -11.99 -3.82 -27.57
C VAL A 456 -13.35 -3.55 -26.93
N GLY A 457 -13.50 -2.38 -26.35
CA GLY A 457 -14.73 -1.94 -25.70
C GLY A 457 -15.52 -0.91 -26.48
N HIS A 458 -16.80 -0.77 -26.13
CA HIS A 458 -17.65 0.31 -26.59
C HIS A 458 -18.63 0.73 -25.47
N GLN A 459 -18.69 2.03 -25.19
CA GLN A 459 -19.60 2.64 -24.21
C GLN A 459 -21.07 2.47 -24.66
N ASP A 460 -21.96 2.09 -23.74
CA ASP A 460 -23.41 1.96 -23.95
C ASP A 460 -23.84 1.04 -25.11
N ALA A 461 -22.96 0.12 -25.53
CA ALA A 461 -23.06 -0.62 -26.79
C ALA A 461 -24.32 -1.49 -26.98
N LEU A 462 -25.05 -1.78 -25.88
CA LEU A 462 -26.30 -2.56 -25.89
C LEU A 462 -27.56 -1.70 -25.68
N ALA A 463 -27.39 -0.45 -25.22
CA ALA A 463 -28.49 0.44 -24.92
C ALA A 463 -28.98 1.18 -26.17
N TYR A 464 -28.07 1.65 -27.02
CA TYR A 464 -28.39 2.38 -28.24
C TYR A 464 -27.21 2.39 -29.22
N GLY A 465 -27.48 2.91 -30.41
CA GLY A 465 -26.48 3.24 -31.43
C GLY A 465 -27.02 4.34 -32.34
N VAL A 466 -26.32 4.63 -33.43
CA VAL A 466 -26.55 5.88 -34.20
C VAL A 466 -28.02 6.05 -34.65
N ASN A 467 -28.66 4.95 -35.05
CA ASN A 467 -30.01 4.95 -35.62
C ASN A 467 -31.01 4.11 -34.82
N TRP A 468 -30.72 3.80 -33.55
CA TRP A 468 -31.57 2.91 -32.76
C TRP A 468 -31.39 3.04 -31.26
N LYS A 469 -32.42 2.67 -30.50
CA LYS A 469 -32.42 2.77 -29.04
C LYS A 469 -33.25 1.65 -28.42
N TYR A 470 -32.69 1.00 -27.40
CA TYR A 470 -33.25 -0.10 -26.60
C TYR A 470 -33.77 -1.31 -27.40
N VAL A 471 -33.13 -1.64 -28.52
CA VAL A 471 -33.47 -2.83 -29.30
C VAL A 471 -32.66 -4.02 -28.77
N LYS A 472 -33.35 -5.01 -28.22
CA LYS A 472 -32.72 -6.19 -27.59
C LYS A 472 -31.74 -6.88 -28.54
N GLY A 473 -30.54 -7.16 -28.05
CA GLY A 473 -29.51 -7.90 -28.78
C GLY A 473 -28.86 -7.14 -29.94
N ARG A 474 -29.17 -5.85 -30.11
CA ARG A 474 -28.57 -4.99 -31.12
C ARG A 474 -27.32 -4.29 -30.57
N SER A 475 -26.34 -4.04 -31.44
CA SER A 475 -25.11 -3.28 -31.17
C SER A 475 -24.49 -2.87 -32.50
N ASP A 476 -24.03 -1.63 -32.66
CA ASP A 476 -23.39 -1.20 -33.92
C ASP A 476 -22.12 -2.03 -34.20
N VAL A 477 -21.36 -2.39 -33.16
CA VAL A 477 -20.20 -3.30 -33.25
C VAL A 477 -20.64 -4.66 -33.82
N LYS A 478 -21.74 -5.22 -33.32
CA LYS A 478 -22.28 -6.52 -33.77
C LYS A 478 -22.80 -6.48 -35.19
N GLU A 479 -23.44 -5.40 -35.60
CA GLU A 479 -23.94 -5.27 -36.97
C GLU A 479 -22.82 -5.20 -38.01
N LEU A 480 -21.64 -4.71 -37.61
CA LEU A 480 -20.47 -4.65 -38.47
C LEU A 480 -19.66 -5.95 -38.42
N ALA A 481 -19.21 -6.33 -37.22
CA ALA A 481 -18.24 -7.41 -37.00
C ALA A 481 -18.88 -8.80 -36.86
N GLY A 482 -20.20 -8.88 -36.67
CA GLY A 482 -20.87 -10.13 -36.30
C GLY A 482 -20.50 -10.61 -34.89
N ASP A 483 -20.00 -9.71 -34.04
CA ASP A 483 -19.55 -9.96 -32.67
C ASP A 483 -19.80 -8.74 -31.76
N TYR A 484 -19.89 -8.94 -30.45
CA TYR A 484 -20.04 -7.85 -29.49
C TYR A 484 -18.67 -7.28 -29.05
N PRO A 485 -18.62 -6.06 -28.47
CA PRO A 485 -17.41 -5.60 -27.80
C PRO A 485 -17.08 -6.53 -26.62
N ALA A 486 -15.80 -6.71 -26.35
CA ALA A 486 -15.31 -7.49 -25.20
C ALA A 486 -15.47 -6.75 -23.87
N LEU A 487 -15.49 -5.42 -23.91
CA LEU A 487 -15.60 -4.54 -22.75
C LEU A 487 -16.83 -3.62 -22.92
N TYR A 488 -17.69 -3.59 -21.91
CA TYR A 488 -18.92 -2.81 -21.90
C TYR A 488 -18.78 -1.65 -20.92
N GLY A 489 -18.69 -0.43 -21.47
CA GLY A 489 -18.64 0.81 -20.70
C GLY A 489 -20.02 1.34 -20.36
N TRP A 490 -20.16 1.92 -19.17
CA TRP A 490 -21.40 2.53 -18.69
C TRP A 490 -21.14 3.74 -17.77
N GLU A 491 -22.15 4.56 -17.56
CA GLU A 491 -22.07 5.80 -16.78
C GLU A 491 -23.05 5.83 -15.59
N LEU A 492 -22.63 6.41 -14.45
CA LEU A 492 -23.45 6.56 -13.23
C LEU A 492 -23.96 7.98 -12.96
N GLY A 493 -23.50 9.01 -13.67
CA GLY A 493 -23.90 10.40 -13.43
C GLY A 493 -25.42 10.55 -13.38
N ASN A 494 -25.91 11.47 -12.56
CA ASN A 494 -27.30 11.63 -12.13
C ASN A 494 -27.83 10.58 -11.13
N LEU A 495 -27.14 9.46 -10.90
CA LEU A 495 -27.55 8.48 -9.88
C LEU A 495 -27.60 9.12 -8.49
N GLU A 496 -26.60 9.96 -8.19
CA GLU A 496 -26.47 10.67 -6.92
C GLU A 496 -27.61 11.65 -6.65
N LEU A 497 -28.32 12.07 -7.71
CA LEU A 497 -29.52 12.91 -7.62
C LEU A 497 -30.79 12.08 -7.35
N GLY A 498 -30.71 10.75 -7.44
CA GLY A 498 -31.88 9.85 -7.42
C GLY A 498 -32.64 9.82 -8.75
N ALA A 499 -31.99 10.17 -9.87
CA ALA A 499 -32.61 10.11 -11.18
C ALA A 499 -32.89 8.67 -11.64
N ALA A 500 -33.92 8.48 -12.47
CA ALA A 500 -34.25 7.18 -13.05
C ALA A 500 -33.32 6.77 -14.21
N VAL A 501 -32.66 7.74 -14.83
CA VAL A 501 -31.76 7.56 -15.97
C VAL A 501 -30.38 8.13 -15.64
N ASN A 502 -29.34 7.53 -16.18
CA ASN A 502 -27.98 8.06 -16.06
C ASN A 502 -27.78 9.28 -16.97
N LEU A 503 -26.58 9.87 -16.91
CA LEU A 503 -26.16 11.01 -17.73
C LEU A 503 -26.33 10.76 -19.23
N ASP A 504 -26.15 9.53 -19.67
CA ASP A 504 -26.28 9.10 -21.07
C ASP A 504 -27.74 8.79 -21.47
N SER A 505 -28.69 9.14 -20.62
CA SER A 505 -30.11 8.87 -20.79
C SER A 505 -30.44 7.37 -20.86
N VAL A 506 -29.65 6.50 -20.24
CA VAL A 506 -29.93 5.06 -20.07
C VAL A 506 -30.63 4.86 -18.73
N PRO A 507 -31.85 4.29 -18.70
CA PRO A 507 -32.50 3.90 -17.45
C PRO A 507 -31.64 2.92 -16.63
N PHE A 508 -31.45 3.20 -15.34
CA PHE A 508 -30.59 2.40 -14.46
C PHE A 508 -31.05 0.94 -14.32
N ASP A 509 -32.35 0.68 -14.44
CA ASP A 509 -32.92 -0.68 -14.46
C ASP A 509 -32.52 -1.44 -15.74
N LYS A 510 -32.55 -0.77 -16.89
CA LYS A 510 -32.07 -1.33 -18.16
C LYS A 510 -30.56 -1.54 -18.14
N MET A 511 -29.80 -0.57 -17.65
CA MET A 511 -28.34 -0.67 -17.50
C MET A 511 -27.95 -1.92 -16.69
N ARG A 512 -28.61 -2.19 -15.55
CA ARG A 512 -28.40 -3.44 -14.80
C ARG A 512 -28.62 -4.70 -15.64
N ASN A 513 -29.66 -4.71 -16.47
CA ASN A 513 -29.95 -5.85 -17.34
C ASN A 513 -28.89 -6.02 -18.44
N TYR A 514 -28.42 -4.92 -19.03
CA TYR A 514 -27.34 -4.96 -20.03
C TYR A 514 -26.00 -5.39 -19.43
N ILE A 515 -25.68 -4.93 -18.22
CA ILE A 515 -24.49 -5.38 -17.46
C ILE A 515 -24.54 -6.90 -17.23
N ARG A 516 -25.68 -7.42 -16.75
CA ARG A 516 -25.87 -8.86 -16.57
C ARG A 516 -25.74 -9.62 -17.88
N GLU A 517 -26.28 -9.07 -18.96
CA GLU A 517 -26.23 -9.66 -20.29
C GLU A 517 -24.78 -9.75 -20.80
N GLY A 518 -24.01 -8.64 -20.77
CA GLY A 518 -22.60 -8.63 -21.17
C GLY A 518 -21.72 -9.55 -20.32
N TYR A 519 -21.88 -9.49 -18.99
CA TYR A 519 -21.18 -10.38 -18.07
C TYR A 519 -21.50 -11.86 -18.34
N SER A 520 -22.76 -12.21 -18.60
CA SER A 520 -23.16 -13.60 -18.86
C SER A 520 -22.56 -14.20 -20.13
N ARG A 521 -22.10 -13.36 -21.07
CA ARG A 521 -21.39 -13.77 -22.27
C ARG A 521 -19.87 -13.79 -22.11
N GLY A 522 -19.36 -13.40 -20.94
CA GLY A 522 -17.93 -13.35 -20.64
C GLY A 522 -17.27 -12.00 -20.95
N GLY A 523 -18.03 -10.95 -21.23
CA GLY A 523 -17.51 -9.61 -21.41
C GLY A 523 -17.21 -8.90 -20.09
N VAL A 524 -16.24 -7.98 -20.13
CA VAL A 524 -15.80 -7.18 -18.98
C VAL A 524 -16.69 -5.95 -18.82
N ILE A 525 -16.99 -5.58 -17.58
CA ILE A 525 -17.80 -4.41 -17.25
C ILE A 525 -16.89 -3.30 -16.72
N THR A 526 -16.99 -2.11 -17.30
CA THR A 526 -16.34 -0.90 -16.79
C THR A 526 -17.37 0.20 -16.60
N ILE A 527 -17.24 0.98 -15.53
CA ILE A 527 -18.22 2.00 -15.14
C ILE A 527 -17.49 3.27 -14.70
N SER A 528 -17.84 4.40 -15.32
CA SER A 528 -17.44 5.75 -14.91
C SER A 528 -18.52 6.43 -14.05
N TRP A 529 -18.12 7.48 -13.33
CA TRP A 529 -19.05 8.31 -12.56
C TRP A 529 -18.79 9.81 -12.73
N HIS A 530 -19.67 10.46 -13.49
CA HIS A 530 -19.77 11.90 -13.61
C HIS A 530 -20.75 12.46 -12.57
N GLY A 531 -20.37 12.39 -11.30
CA GLY A 531 -21.21 12.90 -10.21
C GLY A 531 -21.35 14.42 -10.25
N ASN A 532 -22.56 14.92 -10.05
CA ASN A 532 -22.82 16.35 -9.87
C ASN A 532 -22.01 16.92 -8.69
N ASN A 533 -21.55 18.16 -8.83
CA ASN A 533 -20.78 18.87 -7.82
C ASN A 533 -21.54 18.88 -6.47
N PRO A 534 -20.99 18.27 -5.41
CA PRO A 534 -21.67 18.12 -4.13
C PRO A 534 -21.90 19.42 -3.36
N VAL A 535 -21.16 20.49 -3.69
CA VAL A 535 -21.28 21.80 -3.02
C VAL A 535 -22.36 22.64 -3.68
N THR A 536 -22.42 22.65 -5.01
CA THR A 536 -23.31 23.52 -5.77
C THR A 536 -24.56 22.83 -6.30
N GLY A 537 -24.57 21.50 -6.34
CA GLY A 537 -25.61 20.68 -6.95
C GLY A 537 -25.62 20.69 -8.49
N LYS A 538 -24.73 21.45 -9.13
CA LYS A 538 -24.62 21.53 -10.60
C LYS A 538 -23.86 20.32 -11.17
N SER A 539 -23.70 20.25 -12.48
CA SER A 539 -23.10 19.10 -13.17
C SER A 539 -21.64 18.84 -12.76
N ALA A 540 -21.11 17.68 -13.18
CA ALA A 540 -19.70 17.33 -12.99
C ALA A 540 -18.72 18.41 -13.53
N TRP A 541 -19.16 19.21 -14.50
CA TRP A 541 -18.40 20.29 -15.13
C TRP A 541 -18.39 21.60 -14.34
N ASP A 542 -19.08 21.67 -13.19
CA ASP A 542 -19.03 22.86 -12.34
C ASP A 542 -17.74 22.90 -11.51
N VAL A 543 -16.71 23.54 -12.05
CA VAL A 543 -15.36 23.68 -11.48
C VAL A 543 -15.26 24.69 -10.33
N THR A 544 -16.33 24.90 -9.57
CA THR A 544 -16.35 25.85 -8.45
C THR A 544 -15.18 25.59 -7.48
N PRO A 545 -14.27 26.56 -7.27
CA PRO A 545 -13.08 26.38 -6.42
C PRO A 545 -13.43 26.00 -4.99
N GLY A 546 -12.59 25.16 -4.37
CA GLY A 546 -12.80 24.71 -2.98
C GLY A 546 -13.84 23.60 -2.83
N THR A 547 -14.43 23.11 -3.92
CA THR A 547 -15.38 21.98 -3.90
C THR A 547 -14.77 20.77 -3.20
N VAL A 548 -13.56 20.36 -3.61
CA VAL A 548 -12.91 19.17 -3.03
C VAL A 548 -12.61 19.38 -1.55
N ALA A 549 -12.02 20.52 -1.17
CA ALA A 549 -11.73 20.85 0.23
C ALA A 549 -12.99 20.76 1.11
N ALA A 550 -14.14 21.23 0.61
CA ALA A 550 -15.40 21.22 1.34
C ALA A 550 -16.00 19.82 1.52
N ILE A 551 -15.62 18.83 0.71
CA ILE A 551 -16.15 17.46 0.79
C ILE A 551 -15.20 16.44 1.42
N LEU A 552 -13.95 16.81 1.68
CA LEU A 552 -13.03 15.96 2.45
C LEU A 552 -13.53 15.79 3.90
N PRO A 553 -13.10 14.74 4.63
CA PRO A 553 -13.47 14.55 6.02
C PRO A 553 -13.22 15.81 6.87
N GLY A 554 -14.25 16.27 7.57
CA GLY A 554 -14.24 17.53 8.34
C GLY A 554 -14.71 18.77 7.55
N GLY A 555 -14.88 18.67 6.23
CA GLY A 555 -15.42 19.72 5.38
C GLY A 555 -16.94 19.88 5.51
N ALA A 556 -17.44 21.12 5.26
CA ALA A 556 -18.84 21.48 5.46
C ALA A 556 -19.84 20.70 4.59
N SER A 557 -19.40 20.18 3.44
CA SER A 557 -20.21 19.40 2.49
C SER A 557 -19.85 17.92 2.46
N HIS A 558 -19.04 17.44 3.41
CA HIS A 558 -18.65 16.03 3.50
C HIS A 558 -19.85 15.08 3.59
N GLY A 559 -20.85 15.44 4.41
CA GLY A 559 -22.07 14.65 4.56
C GLY A 559 -22.88 14.52 3.25
N VAL A 560 -22.88 15.57 2.41
CA VAL A 560 -23.56 15.54 1.11
C VAL A 560 -22.83 14.58 0.17
N PHE A 561 -21.52 14.66 0.09
CA PHE A 561 -20.73 13.75 -0.73
C PHE A 561 -20.87 12.28 -0.28
N VAL A 562 -20.92 12.02 1.03
CA VAL A 562 -21.19 10.68 1.56
C VAL A 562 -22.57 10.16 1.14
N GLN A 563 -23.62 11.01 1.14
CA GLN A 563 -24.95 10.62 0.66
C GLN A 563 -24.96 10.33 -0.86
N GLN A 564 -24.17 11.05 -1.65
CA GLN A 564 -23.98 10.76 -3.06
C GLN A 564 -23.28 9.39 -3.23
N LEU A 565 -22.20 9.15 -2.49
CA LEU A 565 -21.48 7.87 -2.49
C LEU A 565 -22.35 6.70 -2.01
N ASP A 566 -23.29 6.92 -1.09
CA ASP A 566 -24.23 5.89 -0.65
C ASP A 566 -25.09 5.37 -1.80
N LYS A 567 -25.56 6.27 -2.69
CA LYS A 567 -26.36 5.89 -3.86
C LYS A 567 -25.53 5.14 -4.89
N VAL A 568 -24.29 5.60 -5.13
CA VAL A 568 -23.32 4.90 -5.98
C VAL A 568 -23.04 3.50 -5.44
N ALA A 569 -22.75 3.38 -4.15
CA ALA A 569 -22.48 2.11 -3.50
C ALA A 569 -23.66 1.15 -3.60
N ALA A 570 -24.88 1.62 -3.33
CA ALA A 570 -26.10 0.81 -3.41
C ALA A 570 -26.35 0.29 -4.84
N TYR A 571 -26.07 1.11 -5.86
CA TYR A 571 -26.17 0.66 -7.24
C TYR A 571 -25.12 -0.40 -7.57
N LEU A 572 -23.84 -0.18 -7.22
CA LEU A 572 -22.75 -1.12 -7.45
C LEU A 572 -22.98 -2.45 -6.71
N GLU A 573 -23.49 -2.41 -5.48
CA GLU A 573 -23.89 -3.58 -4.69
C GLU A 573 -25.01 -4.39 -5.38
N SER A 574 -25.96 -3.70 -6.03
CA SER A 574 -27.08 -4.34 -6.72
C SER A 574 -26.69 -5.12 -7.99
N LEU A 575 -25.44 -4.98 -8.46
CA LEU A 575 -24.93 -5.65 -9.65
C LEU A 575 -24.58 -7.10 -9.35
N THR A 576 -25.59 -7.96 -9.46
CA THR A 576 -25.48 -9.40 -9.23
C THR A 576 -25.80 -10.21 -10.48
N ALA A 577 -25.06 -11.30 -10.67
CA ALA A 577 -25.29 -12.32 -11.68
C ALA A 577 -26.44 -13.26 -11.26
N LYS A 578 -26.70 -14.29 -12.07
CA LYS A 578 -27.56 -15.41 -11.64
C LYS A 578 -26.97 -16.05 -10.38
N GLU A 579 -27.82 -16.54 -9.49
CA GLU A 579 -27.47 -17.03 -8.14
C GLU A 579 -27.07 -15.96 -7.12
N GLY A 580 -27.16 -14.66 -7.44
CA GLY A 580 -26.94 -13.57 -6.49
C GLY A 580 -25.47 -13.21 -6.25
N ARG A 581 -24.53 -13.80 -7.01
CA ARG A 581 -23.09 -13.46 -6.93
C ARG A 581 -22.81 -12.06 -7.45
N PRO A 582 -21.96 -11.24 -6.79
CA PRO A 582 -21.55 -9.93 -7.31
C PRO A 582 -20.86 -10.02 -8.68
N ILE A 583 -21.16 -9.07 -9.57
CA ILE A 583 -20.50 -8.96 -10.88
C ILE A 583 -19.22 -8.12 -10.72
N PRO A 584 -18.03 -8.62 -11.09
CA PRO A 584 -16.82 -7.79 -11.07
C PRO A 584 -16.91 -6.58 -12.00
N VAL A 585 -16.53 -5.41 -11.50
CA VAL A 585 -16.58 -4.12 -12.21
C VAL A 585 -15.24 -3.41 -12.16
N ILE A 586 -14.75 -2.91 -13.30
CA ILE A 586 -13.71 -1.89 -13.34
C ILE A 586 -14.38 -0.55 -13.06
N PHE A 587 -14.09 0.07 -11.91
CA PHE A 587 -14.67 1.34 -11.52
C PHE A 587 -13.70 2.51 -11.73
N ARG A 588 -14.16 3.56 -12.42
CA ARG A 588 -13.44 4.78 -12.79
C ARG A 588 -14.10 6.00 -12.12
N PRO A 589 -13.92 6.22 -10.81
CA PRO A 589 -14.68 7.23 -10.06
C PRO A 589 -14.39 8.68 -10.43
N PHE A 590 -13.18 8.97 -10.90
CA PHE A 590 -12.69 10.32 -11.20
C PHE A 590 -11.83 10.26 -12.47
N HIS A 591 -12.45 9.95 -13.61
CA HIS A 591 -11.71 9.87 -14.87
C HIS A 591 -11.25 11.26 -15.36
N GLU A 592 -10.28 11.29 -16.26
CA GLU A 592 -9.61 12.51 -16.74
C GLU A 592 -9.15 13.45 -15.61
N LEU A 593 -8.66 12.88 -14.50
CA LEU A 593 -8.36 13.62 -13.26
C LEU A 593 -7.30 14.74 -13.39
N THR A 594 -6.52 14.74 -14.47
CA THR A 594 -5.54 15.78 -14.80
C THR A 594 -6.15 16.95 -15.59
N GLY A 595 -7.33 16.76 -16.16
CA GLY A 595 -8.09 17.78 -16.86
C GLY A 595 -8.57 18.89 -15.93
N SER A 596 -8.97 20.02 -16.50
CA SER A 596 -9.42 21.21 -15.75
C SER A 596 -10.92 21.50 -15.89
N TRP A 597 -11.69 20.56 -16.44
CA TRP A 597 -13.11 20.73 -16.75
C TRP A 597 -14.04 20.04 -15.75
N PHE A 598 -13.52 19.25 -14.81
CA PHE A 598 -14.31 18.63 -13.74
C PHE A 598 -14.06 19.25 -12.37
N TRP A 599 -15.04 19.15 -11.46
CA TRP A 599 -14.88 19.68 -10.10
C TRP A 599 -13.80 18.97 -9.27
N TRP A 600 -13.37 17.78 -9.68
CA TRP A 600 -12.20 17.07 -9.12
C TRP A 600 -10.88 17.36 -9.87
N GLY A 601 -10.94 18.10 -10.98
CA GLY A 601 -9.83 18.34 -11.88
C GLY A 601 -8.73 19.26 -11.33
N ALA A 602 -7.68 19.45 -12.12
CA ALA A 602 -6.43 20.07 -11.68
C ALA A 602 -6.56 21.53 -11.22
N LYS A 603 -7.48 22.30 -11.81
CA LYS A 603 -7.77 23.69 -11.39
C LYS A 603 -8.70 23.79 -10.18
N SER A 604 -9.40 22.72 -9.84
CA SER A 604 -10.44 22.71 -8.81
C SER A 604 -9.91 22.28 -7.45
N CYS A 605 -8.77 21.57 -7.41
CA CYS A 605 -8.13 21.11 -6.18
C CYS A 605 -6.62 20.81 -6.34
N THR A 606 -5.90 20.83 -5.22
CA THR A 606 -4.50 20.42 -5.14
C THR A 606 -4.35 18.91 -5.34
N ALA A 607 -3.15 18.46 -5.71
CA ALA A 607 -2.86 17.03 -5.82
C ALA A 607 -3.01 16.27 -4.49
N ALA A 608 -2.73 16.92 -3.36
CA ALA A 608 -2.89 16.33 -2.02
C ALA A 608 -4.37 16.13 -1.65
N GLU A 609 -5.21 17.13 -1.93
CA GLU A 609 -6.66 17.03 -1.74
C GLU A 609 -7.26 15.94 -2.63
N PHE A 610 -6.86 15.88 -3.91
CA PHE A 610 -7.31 14.83 -4.83
C PHE A 610 -6.94 13.44 -4.33
N LYS A 611 -5.68 13.22 -3.91
CA LYS A 611 -5.26 11.92 -3.34
C LYS A 611 -6.10 11.55 -2.12
N THR A 612 -6.43 12.52 -1.28
CA THR A 612 -7.27 12.31 -0.10
C THR A 612 -8.70 11.94 -0.50
N LEU A 613 -9.30 12.64 -1.46
CA LEU A 613 -10.62 12.35 -2.02
C LEU A 613 -10.68 10.93 -2.63
N PHE A 614 -9.67 10.59 -3.43
CA PHE A 614 -9.59 9.29 -4.10
C PHE A 614 -9.50 8.15 -3.08
N ARG A 615 -8.57 8.25 -2.13
CA ARG A 615 -8.39 7.25 -1.07
C ARG A 615 -9.66 7.10 -0.23
N PHE A 616 -10.25 8.22 0.20
CA PHE A 616 -11.51 8.20 0.95
C PHE A 616 -12.62 7.50 0.19
N THR A 617 -12.79 7.80 -1.10
CA THR A 617 -13.82 7.17 -1.94
C THR A 617 -13.64 5.66 -2.02
N VAL A 618 -12.42 5.19 -2.29
CA VAL A 618 -12.10 3.76 -2.36
C VAL A 618 -12.30 3.09 -0.99
N ASP A 619 -11.78 3.66 0.09
CA ASP A 619 -11.94 3.13 1.44
C ASP A 619 -13.40 3.10 1.88
N TYR A 620 -14.20 4.09 1.49
CA TYR A 620 -15.62 4.12 1.81
C TYR A 620 -16.36 2.97 1.12
N LEU A 621 -16.17 2.81 -0.20
CA LEU A 621 -16.80 1.73 -0.95
C LEU A 621 -16.34 0.35 -0.45
N ARG A 622 -15.05 0.21 -0.15
CA ARG A 622 -14.45 -1.06 0.27
C ARG A 622 -14.73 -1.40 1.72
N ASN A 623 -14.30 -0.54 2.64
CA ASN A 623 -14.26 -0.84 4.07
C ASN A 623 -15.57 -0.51 4.77
N LYS A 624 -16.27 0.56 4.33
CA LYS A 624 -17.54 0.96 4.93
C LYS A 624 -18.74 0.29 4.29
N LYS A 625 -18.72 0.09 2.96
CA LYS A 625 -19.81 -0.53 2.20
C LYS A 625 -19.58 -2.00 1.86
N GLY A 626 -18.39 -2.54 2.11
CA GLY A 626 -18.09 -3.97 1.89
C GLY A 626 -18.09 -4.37 0.41
N LEU A 627 -17.89 -3.41 -0.52
CA LEU A 627 -17.87 -3.69 -1.94
C LEU A 627 -16.49 -4.23 -2.35
N HIS A 628 -16.40 -5.55 -2.43
CA HIS A 628 -15.17 -6.28 -2.78
C HIS A 628 -15.15 -6.79 -4.22
N HIS A 629 -16.09 -6.36 -5.05
CA HIS A 629 -16.17 -6.76 -6.46
C HIS A 629 -15.65 -5.69 -7.43
N LEU A 630 -14.92 -4.69 -6.93
CA LEU A 630 -14.43 -3.56 -7.72
C LEU A 630 -12.93 -3.68 -7.99
N LEU A 631 -12.52 -3.47 -9.25
CA LEU A 631 -11.15 -3.12 -9.63
C LEU A 631 -11.09 -1.60 -9.86
N ILE A 632 -10.15 -0.91 -9.24
CA ILE A 632 -10.09 0.54 -9.30
C ILE A 632 -9.15 1.01 -10.41
N SER A 633 -9.65 1.88 -11.28
CA SER A 633 -8.86 2.47 -12.36
C SER A 633 -8.46 3.91 -12.02
N TYR A 634 -7.14 4.14 -11.98
CA TYR A 634 -6.56 5.48 -11.99
C TYR A 634 -6.49 5.95 -13.44
N ASN A 635 -7.23 7.02 -13.76
CA ASN A 635 -7.46 7.44 -15.13
C ASN A 635 -7.21 8.95 -15.33
N THR A 636 -6.21 9.28 -16.14
CA THR A 636 -5.83 10.67 -16.47
C THR A 636 -6.40 11.10 -17.83
N GLY A 637 -6.31 12.40 -18.14
CA GLY A 637 -6.39 12.88 -19.53
C GLY A 637 -5.02 12.74 -20.22
N THR A 638 -4.79 13.50 -21.30
CA THR A 638 -3.51 13.54 -22.04
C THR A 638 -2.63 14.74 -21.67
N GLU A 639 -2.84 15.38 -20.51
CA GLU A 639 -2.02 16.55 -20.11
C GLU A 639 -0.59 16.18 -19.69
N PHE A 640 -0.29 14.89 -19.54
CA PHE A 640 1.00 14.41 -19.08
C PHE A 640 1.97 14.16 -20.24
N THR A 641 3.16 14.72 -20.14
CA THR A 641 4.29 14.49 -21.05
C THR A 641 5.30 13.51 -20.49
N GLY A 642 5.19 13.20 -19.19
CA GLY A 642 6.12 12.34 -18.48
C GLY A 642 5.54 11.68 -17.24
N ARG A 643 6.38 10.83 -16.64
CA ARG A 643 6.03 9.96 -15.51
C ARG A 643 5.57 10.72 -14.27
N ASN A 644 6.27 11.81 -13.96
CA ASN A 644 5.99 12.63 -12.79
C ASN A 644 4.62 13.31 -12.87
N GLU A 645 4.26 13.80 -14.06
CA GLU A 645 2.95 14.42 -14.32
C GLU A 645 1.83 13.38 -14.25
N PHE A 646 2.02 12.20 -14.85
CA PHE A 646 1.05 11.10 -14.73
C PHE A 646 0.83 10.69 -13.27
N LEU A 647 1.90 10.62 -12.46
CA LEU A 647 1.85 10.19 -11.06
C LEU A 647 1.53 11.31 -10.06
N GLU A 648 1.44 12.57 -10.50
CA GLU A 648 1.28 13.74 -9.61
C GLU A 648 0.12 13.53 -8.63
N ARG A 649 -0.99 12.98 -9.12
CA ARG A 649 -2.25 12.74 -8.40
C ARG A 649 -2.48 11.27 -8.04
N TYR A 650 -1.49 10.41 -8.24
CA TYR A 650 -1.61 8.98 -7.99
C TYR A 650 -1.86 8.69 -6.50
N PRO A 651 -2.92 7.93 -6.15
CA PRO A 651 -3.32 7.68 -4.76
C PRO A 651 -2.42 6.66 -4.04
N GLY A 652 -1.56 5.94 -4.77
CA GLY A 652 -0.71 4.87 -4.23
C GLY A 652 -1.14 3.49 -4.70
N ASP A 653 -0.24 2.52 -4.56
CA ASP A 653 -0.41 1.18 -5.15
C ASP A 653 -1.53 0.36 -4.49
N ASP A 654 -1.94 0.69 -3.26
CA ASP A 654 -3.05 0.01 -2.57
C ASP A 654 -4.44 0.54 -2.96
N TYR A 655 -4.51 1.52 -3.86
CA TYR A 655 -5.77 2.20 -4.24
C TYR A 655 -6.10 2.11 -5.73
N ALA A 656 -5.19 1.57 -6.56
CA ALA A 656 -5.39 1.45 -8.00
C ALA A 656 -4.91 0.08 -8.50
N ASP A 657 -5.70 -0.55 -9.35
CA ASP A 657 -5.39 -1.80 -10.05
C ASP A 657 -4.93 -1.55 -11.49
N ILE A 658 -5.51 -0.53 -12.11
CA ILE A 658 -5.34 -0.17 -13.51
C ILE A 658 -4.79 1.25 -13.61
N LEU A 659 -3.77 1.44 -14.44
CA LEU A 659 -3.29 2.75 -14.88
C LEU A 659 -3.79 2.99 -16.29
N SER A 660 -4.51 4.08 -16.48
CA SER A 660 -5.12 4.39 -17.78
C SER A 660 -5.18 5.88 -18.04
N PHE A 661 -5.50 6.21 -19.29
CA PHE A 661 -5.77 7.57 -19.71
C PHE A 661 -6.85 7.58 -20.80
N ASP A 662 -7.51 8.73 -20.94
CA ASP A 662 -8.49 8.97 -22.00
C ASP A 662 -7.86 9.82 -23.10
N THR A 663 -8.26 9.61 -24.35
CA THR A 663 -7.64 10.30 -25.49
C THR A 663 -8.55 10.43 -26.71
N TYR A 664 -8.65 11.65 -27.25
CA TYR A 664 -9.58 11.96 -28.33
C TYR A 664 -8.91 12.70 -29.48
N GLN A 665 -9.30 12.36 -30.70
CA GLN A 665 -8.95 13.15 -31.88
C GLN A 665 -10.09 14.13 -32.15
N HIS A 666 -9.78 15.43 -32.21
CA HIS A 666 -10.77 16.51 -32.27
C HIS A 666 -10.82 17.28 -33.60
N ASN A 667 -9.90 17.01 -34.54
CA ASN A 667 -9.94 17.64 -35.86
C ASN A 667 -11.04 17.03 -36.75
N ASP A 668 -11.17 17.51 -37.99
CA ASP A 668 -12.09 16.94 -38.98
C ASP A 668 -11.31 16.30 -40.16
N ASN A 669 -10.06 15.88 -39.92
CA ASN A 669 -9.18 15.41 -40.99
C ASN A 669 -9.73 14.14 -41.63
N THR A 670 -9.88 14.18 -42.96
CA THR A 670 -10.23 13.01 -43.79
C THR A 670 -8.99 12.27 -44.30
N SER A 671 -7.83 12.51 -43.69
CA SER A 671 -6.53 11.93 -44.00
C SER A 671 -5.79 11.55 -42.71
N PRO A 672 -4.72 10.73 -42.76
CA PRO A 672 -4.01 10.28 -41.57
C PRO A 672 -3.51 11.43 -40.70
N ASP A 673 -3.89 11.41 -39.42
CA ASP A 673 -3.31 12.30 -38.41
C ASP A 673 -2.14 11.63 -37.70
N THR A 674 -0.94 11.86 -38.23
CA THR A 674 0.28 11.32 -37.63
C THR A 674 0.64 11.96 -36.29
N ALA A 675 0.12 13.15 -35.97
CA ALA A 675 0.38 13.80 -34.69
C ALA A 675 -0.42 13.13 -33.57
N PHE A 676 -1.71 12.86 -33.80
CA PHE A 676 -2.53 12.07 -32.88
C PHE A 676 -1.95 10.67 -32.67
N ALA A 677 -1.59 9.96 -33.75
CA ALA A 677 -0.98 8.63 -33.66
C ALA A 677 0.31 8.62 -32.82
N LYS A 678 1.19 9.61 -33.02
CA LYS A 678 2.42 9.78 -32.23
C LYS A 678 2.12 10.06 -30.76
N SER A 679 1.16 10.95 -30.49
CA SER A 679 0.72 11.29 -29.15
C SER A 679 0.17 10.06 -28.42
N LEU A 680 -0.75 9.32 -29.04
CA LEU A 680 -1.32 8.07 -28.51
C LEU A 680 -0.22 7.06 -28.14
N SER A 681 0.72 6.83 -29.06
CA SER A 681 1.86 5.93 -28.83
C SER A 681 2.78 6.42 -27.70
N ALA A 682 3.01 7.72 -27.57
CA ALA A 682 3.85 8.31 -26.53
C ALA A 682 3.21 8.15 -25.13
N HIS A 683 1.95 8.53 -24.98
CA HIS A 683 1.22 8.36 -23.72
C HIS A 683 1.12 6.89 -23.32
N MET A 684 0.80 6.00 -24.26
CA MET A 684 0.76 4.56 -24.01
C MET A 684 2.13 4.02 -23.57
N THR A 685 3.24 4.54 -24.11
CA THR A 685 4.59 4.15 -23.66
C THR A 685 4.80 4.45 -22.18
N ILE A 686 4.40 5.64 -21.73
CA ILE A 686 4.54 6.08 -20.35
C ILE A 686 3.71 5.18 -19.42
N VAL A 687 2.43 4.97 -19.79
CA VAL A 687 1.51 4.16 -18.98
C VAL A 687 1.92 2.70 -18.93
N GLU A 688 2.38 2.13 -20.03
CA GLU A 688 2.92 0.76 -20.09
C GLU A 688 4.12 0.60 -19.15
N GLN A 689 5.07 1.53 -19.19
CA GLN A 689 6.26 1.49 -18.33
C GLN A 689 5.91 1.63 -16.84
N LEU A 690 5.01 2.57 -16.51
CA LEU A 690 4.55 2.77 -15.14
C LEU A 690 3.77 1.57 -14.62
N ALA A 691 2.92 0.97 -15.46
CA ALA A 691 2.15 -0.20 -15.08
C ALA A 691 3.06 -1.41 -14.85
N LEU A 692 4.09 -1.60 -15.66
CA LEU A 692 5.10 -2.64 -15.43
C LEU A 692 5.83 -2.45 -14.10
N GLU A 693 6.34 -1.25 -13.84
CA GLU A 693 7.06 -0.91 -12.61
C GLU A 693 6.19 -1.07 -11.36
N LYS A 694 4.95 -0.58 -11.42
CA LYS A 694 4.01 -0.59 -10.30
C LYS A 694 3.19 -1.87 -10.21
N ASN A 695 3.47 -2.84 -11.08
CA ASN A 695 2.77 -4.12 -11.15
C ASN A 695 1.24 -3.97 -11.37
N LYS A 696 0.84 -2.96 -12.15
CA LYS A 696 -0.54 -2.60 -12.49
C LYS A 696 -0.90 -3.01 -13.92
N ILE A 697 -2.17 -2.87 -14.26
CA ILE A 697 -2.70 -3.15 -15.59
C ILE A 697 -2.66 -1.87 -16.43
N PRO A 698 -1.93 -1.81 -17.56
CA PRO A 698 -1.99 -0.69 -18.49
C PRO A 698 -3.23 -0.76 -19.38
N ALA A 699 -3.95 0.34 -19.54
CA ALA A 699 -5.14 0.41 -20.40
C ALA A 699 -5.36 1.80 -21.00
N ILE A 700 -6.21 1.87 -22.01
CA ILE A 700 -6.79 3.13 -22.49
C ILE A 700 -8.21 3.18 -21.96
N GLY A 701 -8.46 4.11 -21.05
CA GLY A 701 -9.75 4.19 -20.34
C GLY A 701 -10.89 4.53 -21.29
N GLU A 702 -10.61 5.39 -22.26
CA GLU A 702 -11.55 5.86 -23.26
C GLU A 702 -10.84 6.47 -24.47
N MET A 703 -11.40 6.31 -25.66
CA MET A 703 -10.91 7.02 -26.83
C MET A 703 -11.98 7.25 -27.89
N GLY A 704 -11.66 8.12 -28.84
CA GLY A 704 -12.44 8.17 -30.07
C GLY A 704 -12.09 9.31 -31.03
N PHE A 705 -12.67 9.21 -32.23
CA PHE A 705 -12.69 10.26 -33.26
C PHE A 705 -14.12 10.51 -33.71
N ASN A 706 -14.75 11.58 -33.21
CA ASN A 706 -16.18 11.81 -33.42
C ASN A 706 -16.51 11.85 -34.92
N LYS A 707 -17.57 11.17 -35.34
CA LYS A 707 -18.02 10.97 -36.73
C LYS A 707 -17.07 10.20 -37.64
N ILE A 708 -15.87 9.86 -37.18
CA ILE A 708 -14.82 9.14 -37.89
C ILE A 708 -14.59 9.70 -39.32
N PRO A 709 -14.15 10.98 -39.46
CA PRO A 709 -13.91 11.60 -40.77
C PRO A 709 -12.90 10.85 -41.64
N TYR A 710 -11.91 10.19 -41.06
CA TYR A 710 -10.95 9.35 -41.77
C TYR A 710 -11.43 7.89 -41.81
N ASP A 711 -11.69 7.37 -43.00
CA ASP A 711 -12.31 6.04 -43.18
C ASP A 711 -11.38 4.86 -42.89
N LYS A 712 -10.07 5.11 -42.69
CA LYS A 712 -9.08 4.10 -42.26
C LYS A 712 -8.51 4.31 -40.86
N TRP A 713 -9.24 5.05 -40.02
CA TRP A 713 -8.76 5.47 -38.71
C TRP A 713 -8.46 4.29 -37.77
N PHE A 714 -9.22 3.20 -37.81
CA PHE A 714 -9.00 2.08 -36.89
C PHE A 714 -7.73 1.30 -37.23
N THR A 715 -7.51 0.96 -38.50
CA THR A 715 -6.32 0.17 -38.86
C THR A 715 -5.05 1.02 -38.99
N GLU A 716 -5.11 2.21 -39.59
CA GLU A 716 -3.90 3.01 -39.83
C GLU A 716 -3.51 3.88 -38.63
N ILE A 717 -4.47 4.42 -37.87
CA ILE A 717 -4.20 5.31 -36.74
C ILE A 717 -4.18 4.54 -35.42
N VAL A 718 -5.28 3.88 -35.05
CA VAL A 718 -5.39 3.19 -33.76
C VAL A 718 -4.47 1.96 -33.71
N ALA A 719 -4.68 0.97 -34.59
CA ALA A 719 -3.83 -0.22 -34.61
C ALA A 719 -2.37 0.13 -34.98
N GLY A 720 -2.17 1.08 -35.89
CA GLY A 720 -0.84 1.60 -36.22
C GLY A 720 -0.07 2.15 -35.02
N ALA A 721 -0.69 2.99 -34.20
CA ALA A 721 -0.08 3.57 -33.00
C ALA A 721 0.12 2.56 -31.86
N LEU A 722 -0.77 1.56 -31.77
CA LEU A 722 -0.75 0.54 -30.71
C LEU A 722 0.04 -0.72 -31.10
N LYS A 723 0.58 -0.79 -32.32
CA LYS A 723 1.36 -1.93 -32.79
C LYS A 723 2.53 -2.23 -31.85
N GLY A 724 2.54 -3.44 -31.30
CA GLY A 724 3.58 -3.90 -30.36
C GLY A 724 3.48 -3.32 -28.95
N ARG A 725 2.44 -2.54 -28.64
CA ARG A 725 2.17 -2.02 -27.28
C ARG A 725 1.54 -3.07 -26.39
N ARG A 726 1.77 -2.93 -25.09
CA ARG A 726 1.25 -3.86 -24.08
C ARG A 726 0.18 -3.17 -23.26
N LEU A 727 -1.08 -3.38 -23.63
CA LEU A 727 -2.26 -2.91 -22.91
C LEU A 727 -3.27 -4.04 -22.74
N ALA A 728 -4.12 -3.96 -21.72
CA ALA A 728 -5.15 -4.96 -21.47
C ALA A 728 -6.47 -4.67 -22.21
N TYR A 729 -6.85 -3.39 -22.33
CA TYR A 729 -8.07 -2.99 -23.03
C TYR A 729 -7.99 -1.55 -23.55
N LEU A 730 -8.88 -1.25 -24.49
CA LEU A 730 -9.30 0.10 -24.86
C LEU A 730 -10.83 0.16 -24.91
N LEU A 731 -11.40 1.35 -24.68
CA LEU A 731 -12.85 1.59 -24.76
C LEU A 731 -13.12 2.70 -25.77
N PHE A 732 -13.88 2.42 -26.82
CA PHE A 732 -14.40 3.49 -27.69
C PHE A 732 -15.60 4.18 -27.04
N TRP A 733 -15.66 5.50 -27.18
CA TRP A 733 -16.80 6.28 -26.71
C TRP A 733 -18.09 5.95 -27.48
N ARG A 734 -19.22 6.46 -26.97
CA ARG A 734 -20.58 6.00 -27.31
C ARG A 734 -21.08 6.43 -28.69
N ASN A 735 -22.10 5.74 -29.20
CA ASN A 735 -22.83 6.13 -30.40
C ASN A 735 -24.17 6.81 -30.09
N ALA A 736 -24.14 8.02 -29.56
CA ALA A 736 -25.36 8.76 -29.17
C ALA A 736 -26.30 9.10 -30.34
N GLY A 737 -25.78 9.13 -31.58
CA GLY A 737 -26.55 9.44 -32.78
C GLY A 737 -26.92 10.92 -32.86
N PHE A 738 -28.06 11.24 -33.49
CA PHE A 738 -28.56 12.61 -33.57
C PHE A 738 -29.12 13.06 -32.23
N LYS A 739 -28.64 14.21 -31.74
CA LYS A 739 -29.04 14.83 -30.47
C LYS A 739 -29.92 16.06 -30.78
N PRO A 740 -31.24 15.99 -30.61
CA PRO A 740 -32.14 17.08 -31.01
C PRO A 740 -31.92 18.39 -30.24
N HIS A 741 -31.43 18.30 -29.00
CA HIS A 741 -31.29 19.45 -28.11
C HIS A 741 -30.18 20.42 -28.52
N ASP A 742 -29.10 19.92 -29.14
CA ASP A 742 -27.96 20.72 -29.62
C ASP A 742 -27.78 20.65 -31.15
N GLN A 743 -28.69 19.94 -31.85
CA GLN A 743 -28.65 19.68 -33.30
C GLN A 743 -27.34 19.05 -33.79
N THR A 744 -26.64 18.30 -32.94
CA THR A 744 -25.40 17.61 -33.32
C THR A 744 -25.62 16.12 -33.55
N THR A 745 -24.63 15.48 -34.16
CA THR A 745 -24.56 14.02 -34.28
C THR A 745 -23.25 13.56 -33.70
N GLU A 746 -23.30 12.55 -32.84
CA GLU A 746 -22.16 12.05 -32.07
C GLU A 746 -22.07 10.52 -32.18
N TYR A 747 -20.93 10.03 -32.67
CA TYR A 747 -20.61 8.60 -32.72
C TYR A 747 -19.11 8.37 -32.92
N TYR A 748 -18.59 7.29 -32.32
CA TYR A 748 -17.16 6.99 -32.28
C TYR A 748 -16.84 5.57 -32.75
N VAL A 749 -17.86 4.73 -32.94
CA VAL A 749 -17.78 3.46 -33.65
C VAL A 749 -18.66 3.57 -34.91
N PRO A 750 -18.25 3.06 -36.08
CA PRO A 750 -19.08 3.13 -37.27
C PRO A 750 -20.36 2.30 -37.11
N TYR A 751 -21.39 2.66 -37.85
CA TYR A 751 -22.63 1.90 -37.98
C TYR A 751 -22.75 1.32 -39.40
N LYS A 752 -23.69 0.42 -39.62
CA LYS A 752 -23.93 -0.17 -40.94
C LYS A 752 -24.22 0.93 -41.99
N GLY A 753 -23.39 1.00 -43.02
CA GLY A 753 -23.46 2.02 -44.08
C GLY A 753 -22.51 3.20 -43.90
N HIS A 754 -21.80 3.30 -42.77
CA HIS A 754 -20.75 4.30 -42.58
C HIS A 754 -19.50 3.99 -43.44
N LYS A 755 -18.81 5.01 -43.95
CA LYS A 755 -17.62 4.84 -44.80
C LYS A 755 -16.47 4.04 -44.14
N ALA A 756 -16.30 4.20 -42.83
CA ALA A 756 -15.30 3.47 -42.04
C ALA A 756 -15.71 2.03 -41.65
N ALA A 757 -16.89 1.55 -42.08
CA ALA A 757 -17.37 0.21 -41.70
C ALA A 757 -16.46 -0.91 -42.20
N ALA A 758 -15.90 -0.78 -43.40
CA ALA A 758 -14.95 -1.76 -43.96
C ALA A 758 -13.65 -1.81 -43.15
N ASP A 759 -13.15 -0.65 -42.72
CA ASP A 759 -11.94 -0.52 -41.91
C ASP A 759 -12.12 -1.09 -40.50
N PHE A 760 -13.25 -0.79 -39.85
CA PHE A 760 -13.55 -1.37 -38.54
C PHE A 760 -13.67 -2.91 -38.61
N ASN A 761 -14.20 -3.44 -39.71
CA ASN A 761 -14.22 -4.88 -39.95
C ASN A 761 -12.83 -5.47 -40.22
N ALA A 762 -11.92 -4.69 -40.80
CA ALA A 762 -10.51 -5.08 -40.92
C ALA A 762 -9.82 -5.05 -39.55
N PHE A 763 -10.08 -4.02 -38.75
CA PHE A 763 -9.63 -3.90 -37.36
C PHE A 763 -10.10 -5.08 -36.51
N TYR A 764 -11.38 -5.48 -36.59
CA TYR A 764 -11.91 -6.68 -35.93
C TYR A 764 -11.13 -7.97 -36.23
N ARG A 765 -10.57 -8.10 -37.44
CA ARG A 765 -9.84 -9.30 -37.87
C ARG A 765 -8.38 -9.29 -37.48
N LEU A 766 -7.88 -8.21 -36.86
CA LEU A 766 -6.51 -8.17 -36.38
C LEU A 766 -6.34 -9.13 -35.21
N PRO A 767 -5.25 -9.91 -35.16
CA PRO A 767 -5.03 -10.87 -34.09
C PRO A 767 -4.86 -10.22 -32.71
N GLU A 768 -4.43 -8.96 -32.66
CA GLU A 768 -4.28 -8.19 -31.43
C GLU A 768 -5.59 -7.61 -30.87
N THR A 769 -6.67 -7.57 -31.65
CA THR A 769 -7.96 -7.03 -31.18
C THR A 769 -8.86 -8.14 -30.70
N LEU A 770 -9.21 -8.12 -29.41
CA LEU A 770 -10.02 -9.16 -28.79
C LEU A 770 -11.44 -8.63 -28.57
N PHE A 771 -12.40 -9.19 -29.30
CA PHE A 771 -13.83 -8.93 -29.14
C PHE A 771 -14.47 -10.02 -28.25
N GLU A 772 -15.79 -10.01 -28.07
CA GLU A 772 -16.44 -10.85 -27.07
C GLU A 772 -16.18 -12.35 -27.28
N LYS A 773 -16.14 -12.85 -28.53
CA LYS A 773 -15.83 -14.27 -28.79
C LYS A 773 -14.45 -14.66 -28.26
N GLU A 774 -13.46 -13.81 -28.42
CA GLU A 774 -12.10 -14.03 -27.92
C GLU A 774 -12.07 -13.89 -26.40
N ALA A 775 -12.70 -12.85 -25.85
CA ALA A 775 -12.79 -12.63 -24.41
C ALA A 775 -13.45 -13.81 -23.67
N ALA A 776 -14.53 -14.36 -24.23
CA ALA A 776 -15.22 -15.52 -23.67
C ALA A 776 -14.32 -16.77 -23.60
N LYS A 777 -13.45 -16.98 -24.60
CA LYS A 777 -12.49 -18.10 -24.61
C LYS A 777 -11.42 -17.96 -23.52
N LEU A 778 -11.11 -16.74 -23.10
CA LEU A 778 -10.15 -16.48 -22.01
C LEU A 778 -10.68 -16.89 -20.65
N ASN A 779 -11.99 -17.14 -20.50
CA ASN A 779 -12.62 -17.48 -19.23
C ASN A 779 -12.22 -16.52 -18.09
N LEU A 780 -12.31 -15.20 -18.35
CA LEU A 780 -11.77 -14.13 -17.49
C LEU A 780 -12.18 -14.21 -16.01
N TYR A 781 -13.26 -14.92 -15.69
CA TYR A 781 -13.83 -15.04 -14.35
C TYR A 781 -13.61 -16.40 -13.67
N LYS A 782 -12.86 -17.34 -14.27
CA LYS A 782 -12.69 -18.72 -13.76
C LYS A 782 -11.29 -19.02 -13.24
#